data_AF-A0A8T7I4M5-F1
#
_entry.id   AF-A0A8T7I4M5-F1
#
_cell.length_a   1.000
_cell.length_b   1.000
_cell.length_c   1.000
_cell.angle_alpha   90.00
_cell.angle_beta   90.00
_cell.angle_gamma   90.00
#
_symmetry.space_group_name_H-M   'P 1'
#
loop_
_entity.id
_entity.type
_entity.pdbx_description
1 polymer ?
#
loop_
_entity_poly.entity_id
_entity_poly.type
_entity_poly.pdbx_seq_one_letter_code
_entity_poly.pdbx_strand_id
1 'polypeptide(L)'
;MLFTKVYQENKKILFLACNAFIGLFMSFNAFSGQVYTLSDSGVIRALVDDNCTVSDCEWTELDRNPQTKQIVADEGGLYQLHDNGSIWRFTGRPCDTDWCRGWEKLDNNPRTEQIIASDGKLYQRHDSGSIFQFTGRACSGSSCPGWQMLDVNPSTTQIVAGGSELYQRHSSGAIFRYTGTPCSGWSCPGWELIDRNSSNIDIVAADDKFYRLQSNGRIYEFTNRVCDSSGCLGWRMLDNNSRTEQIVADRNSLYQRHSSGLIYRYTGRPCSGSSCPGWQLLDNNSYTDHISASDGALIQTHRNGNVWQFTGATCNSTGCPGWKRIGFVSNLKNANVFMGDALLAESILDENLAQKTGYKMRPVSGTRPLLLIVADVQQSDGTRLFNLSPLATYTQLVFGGHASGLGVTDFFRLSSSNNFRFSNAGTIRVSLRGNNITPSQFVSAASRAGIDFSTFDRNNDGVVSYNELNLLVIDNITRGLGATRWINQRNNGVRINLPISLAGGQSIFSNFTHEVAHALHGVLPADLYGSGCNLQNRTLLGHCTARNTPVTFDTDSIDLSPWNKSRFGWVQPEIQYSNMKGACRAMIAPSYSFAKENSVLLYNPNRSDKEFFMFEHRNSVQRSNFHPYDQDFIGKGIAPYYVNWTNDDETNIFVNPNGSQDRLMLMSTNPGTTRRGSLLTSLPVPLTYFNGDDTETRARGSYKSWLDEAVSYFEWDRGTPIRPRIKSAEDGGTGIVEYTATQNGQITLRGQFGVSTQGRRAFLVRGNERISVRTSNWSCDQLTLNIPDTATRGETYDLVMTHNDWDSEHTVDVKIRVR
;
A
#
# COMPACT_ATOMS: atom_id res chain seq x y z
N MET A 1 -11.45 9.45 -65.01
CA MET A 1 -11.20 8.93 -66.37
C MET A 1 -9.69 8.84 -66.53
N LEU A 2 -9.03 7.70 -66.70
CA LEU A 2 -9.40 6.30 -66.91
C LEU A 2 -8.36 5.45 -66.12
N PHE A 3 -8.70 4.44 -65.31
CA PHE A 3 -9.13 3.06 -65.69
C PHE A 3 -8.10 2.39 -66.65
N THR A 4 -7.63 1.14 -66.49
CA THR A 4 -8.33 -0.10 -66.10
C THR A 4 -7.38 -1.32 -66.02
N LYS A 5 -7.71 -2.27 -65.12
CA LYS A 5 -7.75 -3.77 -65.23
C LYS A 5 -6.48 -4.59 -65.52
N VAL A 6 -6.07 -5.58 -64.69
CA VAL A 6 -6.69 -6.88 -64.24
C VAL A 6 -6.52 -8.02 -65.24
N TYR A 7 -5.87 -9.10 -64.80
CA TYR A 7 -6.13 -10.53 -65.09
C TYR A 7 -5.67 -11.34 -63.85
N GLN A 8 -6.58 -11.82 -62.97
CA GLN A 8 -7.19 -13.17 -62.91
C GLN A 8 -6.32 -14.21 -62.15
N GLU A 9 -6.76 -15.08 -61.23
CA GLU A 9 -8.06 -15.61 -60.75
C GLU A 9 -7.82 -16.41 -59.43
N ASN A 10 -8.47 -16.12 -58.28
CA ASN A 10 -9.52 -16.91 -57.56
C ASN A 10 -9.79 -18.35 -58.08
N LYS A 11 -10.10 -19.43 -57.31
CA LYS A 11 -10.53 -19.66 -55.91
C LYS A 11 -10.58 -21.21 -55.64
N LYS A 12 -10.17 -21.61 -54.42
CA LYS A 12 -10.67 -22.65 -53.47
C LYS A 12 -11.27 -24.01 -53.94
N ILE A 13 -10.92 -25.05 -53.14
CA ILE A 13 -11.60 -26.35 -52.77
C ILE A 13 -10.60 -27.52 -52.98
N LEU A 14 -10.27 -28.48 -52.09
CA LEU A 14 -10.79 -29.01 -50.81
C LEU A 14 -9.72 -29.94 -50.13
N PHE A 15 -9.66 -29.96 -48.80
CA PHE A 15 -9.44 -31.10 -47.86
C PHE A 15 -8.12 -31.93 -47.78
N LEU A 16 -7.50 -31.85 -46.57
CA LEU A 16 -6.91 -32.91 -45.71
C LEU A 16 -5.62 -33.67 -46.09
N ALA A 17 -4.50 -33.30 -45.44
CA ALA A 17 -3.65 -34.13 -44.55
C ALA A 17 -2.47 -33.25 -44.04
N CYS A 18 -2.44 -32.74 -42.80
CA CYS A 18 -2.16 -33.36 -41.49
C CYS A 18 -0.64 -33.48 -41.16
N ASN A 19 -0.28 -32.84 -40.04
CA ASN A 19 0.88 -33.03 -39.14
C ASN A 19 2.30 -32.64 -39.59
N ALA A 20 2.72 -31.42 -39.20
CA ALA A 20 3.94 -31.18 -38.42
C ALA A 20 4.14 -29.67 -38.24
N PHE A 21 3.81 -29.12 -37.07
CA PHE A 21 4.45 -27.96 -36.41
C PHE A 21 3.63 -27.64 -35.16
N ILE A 22 3.88 -28.40 -34.08
CA ILE A 22 3.35 -28.10 -32.75
C ILE A 22 4.20 -26.95 -32.20
N GLY A 23 3.59 -25.76 -32.11
CA GLY A 23 4.18 -24.61 -31.43
C GLY A 23 4.15 -24.81 -29.92
N LEU A 24 5.28 -24.55 -29.26
CA LEU A 24 5.36 -24.40 -27.81
C LEU A 24 4.50 -23.20 -27.39
N PHE A 25 3.43 -23.45 -26.63
CA PHE A 25 2.70 -22.42 -25.91
C PHE A 25 3.17 -22.44 -24.45
N MET A 26 3.86 -21.39 -24.02
CA MET A 26 4.19 -21.15 -22.60
C MET A 26 3.11 -20.23 -22.01
N SER A 27 2.28 -20.77 -21.12
CA SER A 27 1.36 -20.00 -20.29
C SER A 27 2.11 -19.43 -19.08
N PHE A 28 1.96 -18.13 -18.83
CA PHE A 28 2.60 -17.43 -17.69
C PHE A 28 1.54 -17.16 -16.62
N ASN A 29 1.71 -17.77 -15.44
CA ASN A 29 0.85 -17.59 -14.26
C ASN A 29 1.47 -16.59 -13.28
N ALA A 30 0.73 -15.53 -12.93
CA ALA A 30 1.11 -14.54 -11.90
C ALA A 30 0.60 -14.99 -10.52
N PHE A 31 1.41 -14.81 -9.47
CA PHE A 31 1.22 -15.38 -8.13
C PHE A 31 0.77 -14.33 -7.09
N SER A 32 0.07 -14.77 -6.02
CA SER A 32 -0.55 -13.90 -4.99
C SER A 32 0.24 -13.80 -3.68
N GLY A 33 1.13 -14.75 -3.37
CA GLY A 33 2.00 -14.63 -2.18
C GLY A 33 3.30 -13.89 -2.47
N GLN A 34 4.23 -13.99 -1.54
CA GLN A 34 5.59 -13.48 -1.66
C GLN A 34 6.57 -14.64 -1.42
N VAL A 35 7.49 -14.87 -2.37
CA VAL A 35 8.52 -15.91 -2.20
C VAL A 35 9.68 -15.32 -1.42
N TYR A 36 10.12 -16.05 -0.39
CA TYR A 36 11.30 -15.70 0.41
C TYR A 36 12.33 -16.84 0.38
N THR A 37 13.60 -16.47 0.42
CA THR A 37 14.71 -17.43 0.55
C THR A 37 15.50 -17.11 1.80
N LEU A 38 16.03 -18.15 2.45
CA LEU A 38 17.00 -18.05 3.55
C LEU A 38 18.23 -18.90 3.21
N SER A 39 19.39 -18.26 3.02
CA SER A 39 20.65 -18.97 2.79
C SER A 39 21.28 -19.48 4.09
N ASP A 40 22.25 -20.39 3.97
CA ASP A 40 23.06 -20.88 5.10
C ASP A 40 23.81 -19.76 5.80
N SER A 41 24.17 -18.72 5.05
CA SER A 41 24.82 -17.50 5.55
C SER A 41 23.85 -16.52 6.20
N GLY A 42 22.57 -16.89 6.39
CA GLY A 42 21.55 -16.08 7.04
C GLY A 42 21.03 -14.91 6.21
N VAL A 43 21.22 -14.95 4.88
CA VAL A 43 20.71 -13.90 3.99
C VAL A 43 19.26 -14.18 3.64
N ILE A 44 18.38 -13.22 3.90
CA ILE A 44 16.96 -13.26 3.53
C ILE A 44 16.76 -12.45 2.26
N ARG A 45 16.08 -13.02 1.25
CA ARG A 45 15.65 -12.29 0.05
C ARG A 45 14.19 -12.51 -0.27
N ALA A 46 13.54 -11.47 -0.79
CA ALA A 46 12.19 -11.52 -1.37
C ALA A 46 12.25 -11.41 -2.90
N LEU A 47 11.50 -12.26 -3.59
CA LEU A 47 11.37 -12.22 -5.05
C LEU A 47 10.58 -10.97 -5.49
N VAL A 48 11.15 -10.13 -6.34
CA VAL A 48 10.52 -8.86 -6.74
C VAL A 48 9.49 -9.06 -7.85
N ASP A 49 9.83 -9.86 -8.86
CA ASP A 49 8.96 -10.18 -10.00
C ASP A 49 8.77 -11.69 -10.14
N ASP A 50 7.55 -12.16 -9.95
CA ASP A 50 7.18 -13.57 -10.14
C ASP A 50 6.96 -13.94 -11.62
N ASN A 51 6.86 -12.94 -12.51
CA ASN A 51 6.71 -13.12 -13.96
C ASN A 51 8.03 -13.10 -14.74
N CYS A 52 9.18 -13.04 -14.06
CA CYS A 52 10.52 -12.99 -14.66
C CYS A 52 10.79 -14.13 -15.68
N THR A 53 11.71 -13.96 -16.62
CA THR A 53 12.21 -15.08 -17.45
C THR A 53 13.21 -15.92 -16.64
N VAL A 54 13.54 -17.13 -17.11
CA VAL A 54 14.44 -18.10 -16.41
C VAL A 54 15.83 -17.51 -16.05
N SER A 55 16.24 -16.40 -16.67
CA SER A 55 17.53 -15.73 -16.43
C SER A 55 17.46 -14.41 -15.65
N ASP A 56 16.27 -13.81 -15.47
CA ASP A 56 16.15 -12.38 -15.12
C ASP A 56 15.32 -12.11 -13.85
N CYS A 57 15.19 -13.10 -12.96
CA CYS A 57 14.44 -12.92 -11.71
C CYS A 57 15.20 -12.03 -10.73
N GLU A 58 14.61 -10.88 -10.41
CA GLU A 58 15.16 -9.94 -9.44
C GLU A 58 14.75 -10.30 -8.01
N TRP A 59 15.71 -10.18 -7.09
CA TRP A 59 15.52 -10.42 -5.67
C TRP A 59 15.97 -9.20 -4.87
N THR A 60 15.15 -8.78 -3.90
CA THR A 60 15.50 -7.73 -2.95
C THR A 60 15.95 -8.36 -1.64
N GLU A 61 17.09 -7.93 -1.14
CA GLU A 61 17.65 -8.44 0.12
C GLU A 61 17.02 -7.74 1.32
N LEU A 62 16.65 -8.52 2.34
CA LEU A 62 15.92 -8.06 3.53
C LEU A 62 16.75 -8.23 4.81
N ASP A 63 17.70 -9.16 4.83
CA ASP A 63 18.62 -9.36 5.95
C ASP A 63 19.93 -10.03 5.49
N ARG A 64 21.02 -9.84 6.25
CA ARG A 64 22.33 -10.51 6.11
C ARG A 64 22.80 -11.17 7.41
N ASN A 65 21.93 -11.35 8.41
CA ASN A 65 22.35 -11.83 9.72
C ASN A 65 22.63 -13.35 9.72
N PRO A 66 23.89 -13.79 9.93
CA PRO A 66 24.24 -15.21 9.89
C PRO A 66 23.61 -16.05 11.02
N GLN A 67 23.05 -15.42 12.05
CA GLN A 67 22.34 -16.12 13.13
C GLN A 67 20.94 -16.58 12.70
N THR A 68 20.41 -16.14 11.57
CA THR A 68 19.06 -16.53 11.15
C THR A 68 18.99 -18.02 10.79
N LYS A 69 18.14 -18.77 11.52
CA LYS A 69 17.93 -20.21 11.31
C LYS A 69 16.56 -20.57 10.75
N GLN A 70 15.55 -19.74 10.99
CA GLN A 70 14.20 -19.97 10.49
C GLN A 70 13.55 -18.65 10.11
N ILE A 71 12.76 -18.68 9.03
CA ILE A 71 11.82 -17.62 8.67
C ILE A 71 10.42 -18.21 8.57
N VAL A 72 9.40 -17.43 8.96
CA VAL A 72 7.99 -17.72 8.71
C VAL A 72 7.30 -16.43 8.29
N ALA A 73 6.37 -16.50 7.34
CA ALA A 73 5.57 -15.36 6.93
C ALA A 73 4.11 -15.77 6.76
N ASP A 74 3.24 -14.79 6.97
CA ASP A 74 1.80 -14.86 6.76
C ASP A 74 1.26 -13.42 6.55
N GLU A 75 -0.06 -13.23 6.45
CA GLU A 75 -0.70 -11.91 6.39
C GLU A 75 -0.31 -10.96 7.54
N GLY A 76 0.06 -11.51 8.71
CA GLY A 76 0.52 -10.73 9.85
C GLY A 76 1.95 -10.18 9.72
N GLY A 77 2.73 -10.65 8.74
CA GLY A 77 4.09 -10.18 8.45
C GLY A 77 5.13 -11.29 8.28
N LEU A 78 6.37 -10.88 8.01
CA LEU A 78 7.55 -11.76 7.95
C LEU A 78 8.28 -11.76 9.29
N TYR A 79 8.61 -12.95 9.79
CA TYR A 79 9.29 -13.17 11.04
C TYR A 79 10.55 -14.02 10.84
N GLN A 80 11.56 -13.78 11.65
CA GLN A 80 12.76 -14.59 11.70
C GLN A 80 13.12 -15.00 13.12
N LEU A 81 13.70 -16.19 13.25
CA LEU A 81 14.27 -16.74 14.47
C LEU A 81 15.79 -16.84 14.31
N HIS A 82 16.52 -16.29 15.26
CA HIS A 82 17.97 -16.39 15.35
C HIS A 82 18.41 -17.60 16.19
N ASP A 83 19.63 -18.07 15.99
CA ASP A 83 20.26 -19.18 16.73
C ASP A 83 20.37 -18.91 18.24
N ASN A 84 20.36 -17.63 18.64
CA ASN A 84 20.34 -17.21 20.04
C ASN A 84 18.94 -17.15 20.66
N GLY A 85 17.91 -17.66 19.95
CA GLY A 85 16.51 -17.68 20.37
C GLY A 85 15.74 -16.38 20.16
N SER A 86 16.38 -15.28 19.73
CA SER A 86 15.65 -14.04 19.48
C SER A 86 14.74 -14.10 18.26
N ILE A 87 13.55 -13.51 18.40
CA ILE A 87 12.54 -13.41 17.35
C ILE A 87 12.47 -11.96 16.88
N TRP A 88 12.42 -11.76 15.56
CA TRP A 88 12.29 -10.44 14.95
C TRP A 88 11.17 -10.43 13.92
N ARG A 89 10.43 -9.32 13.83
CA ARG A 89 9.47 -9.04 12.76
C ARG A 89 10.09 -8.08 11.77
N PHE A 90 9.92 -8.34 10.49
CA PHE A 90 10.27 -7.40 9.45
C PHE A 90 9.44 -6.13 9.61
N THR A 91 9.93 -4.97 9.22
CA THR A 91 9.20 -3.69 9.32
C THR A 91 8.81 -3.14 7.96
N GLY A 92 9.18 -3.83 6.88
CA GLY A 92 8.95 -3.36 5.51
C GLY A 92 10.20 -2.80 4.84
N ARG A 93 11.24 -2.46 5.60
CA ARG A 93 12.43 -1.82 5.05
C ARG A 93 13.45 -2.85 4.56
N PRO A 94 13.73 -2.97 3.25
CA PRO A 94 14.79 -3.84 2.74
C PRO A 94 16.18 -3.36 3.20
N CYS A 95 17.21 -4.16 2.95
CA CYS A 95 18.58 -3.76 3.21
C CYS A 95 19.00 -2.61 2.29
N ASP A 96 19.74 -1.65 2.83
CA ASP A 96 20.49 -0.67 2.05
C ASP A 96 21.91 -1.25 1.75
N THR A 97 22.79 -0.48 1.10
CA THR A 97 24.17 -0.92 0.80
C THR A 97 24.92 -1.40 2.05
N ASP A 98 24.76 -0.66 3.15
CA ASP A 98 25.57 -0.83 4.36
C ASP A 98 24.85 -1.51 5.53
N TRP A 99 23.51 -1.51 5.58
CA TRP A 99 22.76 -1.96 6.76
C TRP A 99 21.36 -2.52 6.45
N CYS A 100 20.94 -3.53 7.23
CA CYS A 100 19.59 -4.09 7.21
C CYS A 100 18.82 -3.67 8.48
N ARG A 101 18.19 -2.49 8.46
CA ARG A 101 17.49 -1.92 9.63
C ARG A 101 16.02 -2.31 9.74
N GLY A 102 15.50 -3.07 8.78
CA GLY A 102 14.08 -3.37 8.67
C GLY A 102 13.54 -4.44 9.62
N TRP A 103 14.04 -4.51 10.86
CA TRP A 103 13.67 -5.56 11.80
C TRP A 103 13.43 -5.01 13.19
N GLU A 104 12.28 -5.33 13.77
CA GLU A 104 11.94 -5.05 15.16
C GLU A 104 11.99 -6.33 16.00
N LYS A 105 12.58 -6.23 17.21
CA LYS A 105 12.72 -7.39 18.09
C LYS A 105 11.41 -7.67 18.83
N LEU A 106 10.94 -8.92 18.78
CA LEU A 106 9.74 -9.39 19.47
C LEU A 106 10.03 -10.26 20.69
N ASP A 107 11.16 -10.96 20.70
CA ASP A 107 11.56 -11.84 21.80
C ASP A 107 13.10 -11.91 21.92
N ASN A 108 13.60 -12.20 23.11
CA ASN A 108 15.02 -12.35 23.43
C ASN A 108 15.35 -13.62 24.25
N ASN A 109 14.41 -14.57 24.33
CA ASN A 109 14.54 -15.78 25.12
C ASN A 109 15.39 -16.82 24.38
N PRO A 110 16.52 -17.27 24.97
CA PRO A 110 17.42 -18.21 24.29
C PRO A 110 16.84 -19.62 24.11
N ARG A 111 15.69 -19.93 24.72
CA ARG A 111 15.05 -21.24 24.62
C ARG A 111 14.21 -21.41 23.36
N THR A 112 13.98 -20.37 22.56
CA THR A 112 13.12 -20.48 21.39
C THR A 112 13.72 -21.37 20.30
N GLU A 113 12.99 -22.42 19.94
CA GLU A 113 13.42 -23.42 18.96
C GLU A 113 12.61 -23.44 17.67
N GLN A 114 11.36 -22.99 17.73
CA GLN A 114 10.48 -22.97 16.57
C GLN A 114 9.56 -21.76 16.62
N ILE A 115 9.34 -21.13 15.46
CA ILE A 115 8.25 -20.18 15.25
C ILE A 115 7.29 -20.66 14.16
N ILE A 116 6.02 -20.28 14.21
CA ILE A 116 5.02 -20.54 13.16
C ILE A 116 4.03 -19.38 13.11
N ALA A 117 3.56 -19.02 11.90
CA ALA A 117 2.58 -17.97 11.68
C ALA A 117 1.41 -18.49 10.82
N SER A 118 0.19 -18.07 11.15
CA SER A 118 -1.05 -18.37 10.42
C SER A 118 -2.19 -17.47 10.91
N ASP A 119 -3.08 -17.03 10.00
CA ASP A 119 -4.25 -16.17 10.30
C ASP A 119 -3.87 -14.94 11.14
N GLY A 120 -2.74 -14.31 10.78
CA GLY A 120 -2.21 -13.12 11.44
C GLY A 120 -1.65 -13.37 12.85
N LYS A 121 -1.60 -14.61 13.32
CA LYS A 121 -1.06 -14.99 14.64
C LYS A 121 0.36 -15.52 14.51
N LEU A 122 1.20 -15.21 15.49
CA LEU A 122 2.55 -15.75 15.63
C LEU A 122 2.64 -16.59 16.91
N TYR A 123 3.18 -17.79 16.78
CA TYR A 123 3.44 -18.71 17.88
C TYR A 123 4.92 -19.06 17.96
N GLN A 124 5.39 -19.39 19.16
CA GLN A 124 6.72 -19.92 19.39
C GLN A 124 6.68 -21.17 20.29
N ARG A 125 7.66 -22.06 20.10
CA ARG A 125 7.94 -23.20 20.98
C ARG A 125 9.33 -23.05 21.58
N HIS A 126 9.45 -23.30 22.88
CA HIS A 126 10.72 -23.37 23.58
C HIS A 126 11.30 -24.79 23.58
N ASP A 127 12.60 -24.93 23.80
CA ASP A 127 13.31 -26.20 24.00
C ASP A 127 12.71 -27.05 25.12
N SER A 128 12.14 -26.40 26.14
CA SER A 128 11.41 -26.98 27.26
C SER A 128 10.01 -27.50 26.89
N GLY A 129 9.59 -27.40 25.63
CA GLY A 129 8.27 -27.79 25.13
C GLY A 129 7.16 -26.75 25.37
N SER A 130 7.44 -25.68 26.11
CA SER A 130 6.46 -24.61 26.35
C SER A 130 6.07 -23.89 25.06
N ILE A 131 4.80 -23.49 24.94
CA ILE A 131 4.23 -22.82 23.76
C ILE A 131 3.73 -21.44 24.16
N PHE A 132 4.01 -20.43 23.33
CA PHE A 132 3.54 -19.07 23.53
C PHE A 132 2.95 -18.49 22.24
N GLN A 133 1.99 -17.59 22.40
CA GLN A 133 1.39 -16.79 21.32
C GLN A 133 1.75 -15.32 21.50
N PHE A 134 2.12 -14.65 20.40
CA PHE A 134 2.40 -13.23 20.39
C PHE A 134 1.12 -12.42 20.56
N THR A 135 1.18 -11.38 21.39
CA THR A 135 0.04 -10.51 21.73
C THR A 135 0.09 -9.15 21.05
N GLY A 136 1.07 -8.91 20.17
CA GLY A 136 1.20 -7.68 19.40
C GLY A 136 2.22 -6.66 19.93
N ARG A 137 2.81 -6.88 21.12
CA ARG A 137 3.73 -5.93 21.75
C ARG A 137 5.20 -6.31 21.58
N ALA A 138 5.95 -5.55 20.80
CA ALA A 138 7.39 -5.71 20.62
C ALA A 138 8.20 -5.46 21.91
N CYS A 139 9.49 -5.84 21.90
CA CYS A 139 10.40 -5.59 23.01
C CYS A 139 10.70 -4.10 23.21
N SER A 140 10.92 -3.70 24.45
CA SER A 140 11.48 -2.39 24.83
C SER A 140 12.72 -2.63 25.69
N GLY A 141 13.90 -2.37 25.12
CA GLY A 141 15.17 -2.77 25.73
C GLY A 141 15.25 -4.30 25.90
N SER A 142 15.51 -4.77 27.12
CA SER A 142 15.56 -6.19 27.46
C SER A 142 14.19 -6.80 27.81
N SER A 143 13.13 -6.00 27.86
CA SER A 143 11.79 -6.44 28.26
C SER A 143 10.93 -6.77 27.04
N CYS A 144 10.46 -8.02 26.94
CA CYS A 144 9.62 -8.50 25.84
C CYS A 144 8.27 -9.03 26.37
N PRO A 145 7.32 -8.14 26.71
CA PRO A 145 6.07 -8.51 27.38
C PRO A 145 5.00 -9.10 26.45
N GLY A 146 5.25 -9.16 25.14
CA GLY A 146 4.25 -9.46 24.12
C GLY A 146 3.88 -10.93 23.94
N TRP A 147 3.92 -11.76 24.99
CA TRP A 147 3.75 -13.21 24.85
C TRP A 147 2.81 -13.79 25.90
N GLN A 148 1.84 -14.59 25.44
CA GLN A 148 0.89 -15.33 26.25
C GLN A 148 1.23 -16.82 26.21
N MET A 149 1.39 -17.44 27.38
CA MET A 149 1.67 -18.87 27.49
C MET A 149 0.42 -19.70 27.18
N LEU A 150 0.58 -20.72 26.34
CA LEU A 150 -0.46 -21.65 25.89
C LEU A 150 -0.22 -23.08 26.37
N ASP A 151 1.03 -23.48 26.59
CA ASP A 151 1.39 -24.79 27.12
C ASP A 151 2.73 -24.76 27.87
N VAL A 152 2.93 -25.73 28.76
CA VAL A 152 4.16 -26.00 29.52
C VAL A 152 4.60 -27.47 29.43
N ASN A 153 3.99 -28.28 28.56
CA ASN A 153 4.31 -29.70 28.45
C ASN A 153 5.69 -29.96 27.83
N PRO A 154 6.62 -30.63 28.52
CA PRO A 154 7.97 -30.90 28.00
C PRO A 154 8.02 -31.92 26.87
N SER A 155 6.92 -32.62 26.59
CA SER A 155 6.86 -33.58 25.50
C SER A 155 6.72 -32.92 24.14
N THR A 156 6.34 -31.64 24.07
CA THR A 156 6.09 -30.92 22.82
C THR A 156 7.37 -30.76 21.99
N THR A 157 7.36 -31.33 20.79
CA THR A 157 8.50 -31.30 19.86
C THR A 157 8.23 -30.54 18.56
N GLN A 158 6.97 -30.29 18.24
CA GLN A 158 6.57 -29.57 17.03
C GLN A 158 5.24 -28.87 17.26
N ILE A 159 5.13 -27.65 16.74
CA ILE A 159 3.85 -26.93 16.58
C ILE A 159 3.60 -26.61 15.11
N VAL A 160 2.33 -26.60 14.70
CA VAL A 160 1.89 -26.11 13.38
C VAL A 160 0.57 -25.37 13.53
N ALA A 161 0.35 -24.37 12.69
CA ALA A 161 -0.89 -23.60 12.65
C ALA A 161 -1.42 -23.56 11.21
N GLY A 162 -2.75 -23.55 11.08
CA GLY A 162 -3.45 -23.45 9.79
C GLY A 162 -4.82 -22.83 10.03
N GLY A 163 -5.16 -21.80 9.25
CA GLY A 163 -6.29 -20.94 9.58
C GLY A 163 -6.19 -20.44 11.01
N SER A 164 -7.30 -20.50 11.75
CA SER A 164 -7.38 -20.08 13.14
C SER A 164 -6.94 -21.13 14.16
N GLU A 165 -6.55 -22.33 13.70
CA GLU A 165 -6.28 -23.51 14.52
C GLU A 165 -4.78 -23.69 14.80
N LEU A 166 -4.45 -24.24 15.98
CA LEU A 166 -3.09 -24.57 16.40
C LEU A 166 -3.02 -26.03 16.87
N TYR A 167 -1.99 -26.74 16.41
CA TYR A 167 -1.74 -28.13 16.74
C TYR A 167 -0.33 -28.31 17.29
N GLN A 168 -0.16 -29.37 18.09
CA GLN A 168 1.15 -29.78 18.58
C GLN A 168 1.36 -31.28 18.48
N ARG A 169 2.61 -31.69 18.31
CA ARG A 169 3.06 -33.09 18.38
C ARG A 169 4.00 -33.29 19.55
N HIS A 170 3.74 -34.33 20.33
CA HIS A 170 4.61 -34.78 21.40
C HIS A 170 5.68 -35.74 20.88
N SER A 171 6.79 -35.85 21.61
CA SER A 171 7.88 -36.80 21.34
C SER A 171 7.43 -38.26 21.31
N SER A 172 6.32 -38.57 22.00
CA SER A 172 5.64 -39.88 21.97
C SER A 172 4.85 -40.15 20.69
N GLY A 173 4.74 -39.18 19.78
CA GLY A 173 3.88 -39.21 18.60
C GLY A 173 2.43 -38.77 18.86
N ALA A 174 2.03 -38.53 20.10
CA ALA A 174 0.70 -38.00 20.40
C ALA A 174 0.49 -36.61 19.79
N ILE A 175 -0.74 -36.32 19.36
CA ILE A 175 -1.10 -35.05 18.71
C ILE A 175 -2.26 -34.43 19.46
N PHE A 176 -2.15 -33.12 19.71
CA PHE A 176 -3.18 -32.31 20.38
C PHE A 176 -3.59 -31.12 19.52
N ARG A 177 -4.86 -30.72 19.64
CA ARG A 177 -5.42 -29.48 19.08
C ARG A 177 -5.64 -28.47 20.20
N TYR A 178 -5.31 -27.21 19.95
CA TYR A 178 -5.56 -26.11 20.87
C TYR A 178 -7.03 -25.70 20.80
N THR A 179 -7.67 -25.52 21.97
CA THR A 179 -9.10 -25.21 22.08
C THR A 179 -9.39 -23.72 22.29
N GLY A 180 -8.36 -22.87 22.26
CA GLY A 180 -8.49 -21.43 22.44
C GLY A 180 -8.29 -20.91 23.87
N THR A 181 -8.10 -21.80 24.86
CA THR A 181 -7.95 -21.39 26.27
C THR A 181 -6.47 -21.32 26.70
N PRO A 182 -5.92 -20.14 27.02
CA PRO A 182 -4.52 -20.00 27.41
C PRO A 182 -4.25 -20.57 28.80
N CYS A 183 -2.97 -20.69 29.18
CA CYS A 183 -2.62 -21.10 30.53
C CYS A 183 -3.00 -20.05 31.58
N SER A 184 -3.41 -20.52 32.76
CA SER A 184 -3.50 -19.72 33.99
C SER A 184 -2.47 -20.26 34.99
N GLY A 185 -1.36 -19.54 35.13
CA GLY A 185 -0.17 -20.08 35.82
C GLY A 185 0.35 -21.34 35.13
N TRP A 186 0.54 -22.42 35.87
CA TRP A 186 0.99 -23.72 35.35
C TRP A 186 -0.13 -24.63 34.83
N SER A 187 -1.39 -24.17 34.89
CA SER A 187 -2.54 -24.92 34.40
C SER A 187 -2.86 -24.52 32.97
N CYS A 188 -2.77 -25.46 32.02
CA CYS A 188 -2.98 -25.23 30.59
C CYS A 188 -4.08 -26.17 30.07
N PRO A 189 -5.37 -25.88 30.34
CA PRO A 189 -6.48 -26.76 29.98
C PRO A 189 -6.85 -26.70 28.49
N GLY A 190 -6.25 -25.79 27.72
CA GLY A 190 -6.63 -25.48 26.35
C GLY A 190 -6.24 -26.49 25.29
N TRP A 191 -6.07 -27.77 25.62
CA TRP A 191 -5.58 -28.78 24.68
C TRP A 191 -6.41 -30.04 24.75
N GLU A 192 -6.77 -30.56 23.57
CA GLU A 192 -7.49 -31.82 23.45
C GLU A 192 -6.73 -32.82 22.58
N LEU A 193 -6.82 -34.09 22.97
CA LEU A 193 -6.08 -35.17 22.32
C LEU A 193 -6.80 -35.64 21.06
N ILE A 194 -6.09 -35.65 19.93
CA ILE A 194 -6.64 -36.06 18.63
C ILE A 194 -5.93 -37.28 18.02
N ASP A 195 -4.76 -37.65 18.51
CA ASP A 195 -4.10 -38.89 18.14
C ASP A 195 -3.08 -39.40 19.18
N ARG A 196 -2.87 -40.73 19.26
CA ARG A 196 -1.92 -41.39 20.18
C ARG A 196 -0.86 -42.26 19.48
N ASN A 197 -0.81 -42.26 18.15
CA ASN A 197 0.03 -43.16 17.39
C ASN A 197 1.50 -42.73 17.46
N SER A 198 2.36 -43.59 18.01
CA SER A 198 3.79 -43.32 18.16
C SER A 198 4.57 -43.27 16.85
N SER A 199 3.97 -43.66 15.73
CA SER A 199 4.59 -43.58 14.40
C SER A 199 4.52 -42.18 13.80
N ASN A 200 3.76 -41.24 14.38
CA ASN A 200 3.64 -39.87 13.86
C ASN A 200 4.98 -39.13 13.97
N ILE A 201 5.55 -38.73 12.84
CA ILE A 201 6.85 -38.03 12.78
C ILE A 201 6.73 -36.58 12.36
N ASP A 202 5.65 -36.22 11.66
CA ASP A 202 5.43 -34.86 11.16
C ASP A 202 3.93 -34.56 11.06
N ILE A 203 3.58 -33.29 11.21
CA ILE A 203 2.22 -32.76 11.11
C ILE A 203 2.24 -31.46 10.29
N VAL A 204 1.22 -31.23 9.48
CA VAL A 204 1.06 -29.98 8.72
C VAL A 204 -0.41 -29.54 8.74
N ALA A 205 -0.63 -28.23 8.75
CA ALA A 205 -1.95 -27.63 8.75
C ALA A 205 -2.01 -26.54 7.66
N ALA A 206 -3.16 -26.38 7.04
CA ALA A 206 -3.46 -25.28 6.12
C ALA A 206 -4.98 -25.04 6.13
N ASP A 207 -5.42 -23.79 6.29
CA ASP A 207 -6.83 -23.43 6.48
C ASP A 207 -7.55 -24.36 7.49
N ASP A 208 -8.59 -25.06 7.07
CA ASP A 208 -9.38 -26.00 7.88
C ASP A 208 -8.85 -27.44 7.82
N LYS A 209 -7.73 -27.67 7.14
CA LYS A 209 -7.13 -28.99 6.92
C LYS A 209 -5.96 -29.26 7.83
N PHE A 210 -5.90 -30.50 8.31
CA PHE A 210 -4.83 -30.99 9.15
C PHE A 210 -4.42 -32.40 8.72
N TYR A 211 -3.12 -32.60 8.57
CA TYR A 211 -2.52 -33.83 8.08
C TYR A 211 -1.39 -34.29 8.99
N ARG A 212 -1.13 -35.59 8.96
CA ARG A 212 0.01 -36.20 9.63
C ARG A 212 0.75 -37.16 8.69
N LEU A 213 2.05 -37.26 8.90
CA LEU A 213 2.93 -38.24 8.29
C LEU A 213 3.44 -39.20 9.35
N GLN A 214 3.42 -40.49 9.02
CA GLN A 214 4.00 -41.54 9.84
C GLN A 214 5.37 -41.99 9.33
N SER A 215 6.20 -42.56 10.21
CA SER A 215 7.54 -43.05 9.91
C SER A 215 7.63 -44.14 8.82
N ASN A 216 6.49 -44.76 8.50
CA ASN A 216 6.36 -45.73 7.42
C ASN A 216 5.88 -45.10 6.09
N GLY A 217 5.84 -43.78 6.00
CA GLY A 217 5.41 -43.01 4.84
C GLY A 217 3.90 -42.83 4.68
N ARG A 218 3.09 -43.37 5.60
CA ARG A 218 1.63 -43.20 5.52
C ARG A 218 1.20 -41.76 5.82
N ILE A 219 0.28 -41.25 5.02
CA ILE A 219 -0.31 -39.92 5.18
C ILE A 219 -1.77 -40.07 5.60
N TYR A 220 -2.20 -39.28 6.59
CA TYR A 220 -3.59 -39.22 7.01
C TYR A 220 -4.10 -37.77 7.08
N GLU A 221 -5.38 -37.57 6.73
CA GLU A 221 -6.15 -36.34 6.95
C GLU A 221 -7.03 -36.49 8.17
N PHE A 222 -7.08 -35.46 9.01
CA PHE A 222 -7.95 -35.39 10.17
C PHE A 222 -9.40 -35.11 9.75
N THR A 223 -10.34 -35.92 10.26
CA THR A 223 -11.77 -35.82 9.90
C THR A 223 -12.57 -35.07 10.98
N ASN A 224 -11.91 -34.20 11.74
CA ASN A 224 -12.51 -33.39 12.81
C ASN A 224 -13.18 -34.19 13.95
N ARG A 225 -12.73 -35.44 14.19
CA ARG A 225 -13.19 -36.26 15.32
C ARG A 225 -12.05 -36.48 16.30
N VAL A 226 -12.17 -35.91 17.49
CA VAL A 226 -11.18 -36.04 18.58
C VAL A 226 -11.17 -37.46 19.16
N CYS A 227 -10.14 -37.80 19.94
CA CYS A 227 -10.10 -39.10 20.62
C CYS A 227 -11.16 -39.17 21.72
N ASP A 228 -11.85 -40.30 21.81
CA ASP A 228 -12.82 -40.61 22.87
C ASP A 228 -12.54 -42.00 23.47
N SER A 229 -13.47 -42.53 24.27
CA SER A 229 -13.35 -43.87 24.87
C SER A 229 -13.30 -45.02 23.83
N SER A 230 -13.78 -44.79 22.61
CA SER A 230 -13.69 -45.72 21.48
C SER A 230 -12.38 -45.62 20.70
N GLY A 231 -11.52 -44.65 21.02
CA GLY A 231 -10.20 -44.44 20.44
C GLY A 231 -10.12 -43.21 19.54
N CYS A 232 -9.01 -43.09 18.80
CA CYS A 232 -8.71 -41.95 17.93
C CYS A 232 -9.10 -42.27 16.48
N LEU A 233 -10.40 -42.31 16.20
CA LEU A 233 -10.95 -42.76 14.91
C LEU A 233 -11.14 -41.63 13.88
N GLY A 234 -10.69 -40.41 14.20
CA GLY A 234 -10.88 -39.22 13.34
C GLY A 234 -9.87 -39.07 12.21
N TRP A 235 -9.47 -40.15 11.56
CA TRP A 235 -8.40 -40.11 10.56
C TRP A 235 -8.73 -40.91 9.32
N ARG A 236 -8.45 -40.32 8.16
CA ARG A 236 -8.63 -40.93 6.85
C ARG A 236 -7.28 -41.05 6.15
N MET A 237 -6.91 -42.27 5.75
CA MET A 237 -5.64 -42.54 5.07
C MET A 237 -5.69 -42.01 3.63
N LEU A 238 -4.66 -41.25 3.25
CA LEU A 238 -4.51 -40.64 1.93
C LEU A 238 -3.40 -41.29 1.10
N ASP A 239 -2.36 -41.80 1.76
CA ASP A 239 -1.25 -42.50 1.12
C ASP A 239 -0.66 -43.58 2.04
N ASN A 240 0.00 -44.58 1.46
CA ASN A 240 0.74 -45.65 2.12
C ASN A 240 2.14 -45.89 1.54
N ASN A 241 2.70 -44.96 0.78
CA ASN A 241 3.99 -45.08 0.14
C ASN A 241 5.15 -44.84 1.14
N SER A 242 5.96 -45.87 1.36
CA SER A 242 7.12 -45.79 2.26
C SER A 242 8.22 -44.80 1.84
N ARG A 243 8.14 -44.22 0.65
CA ARG A 243 9.12 -43.24 0.16
C ARG A 243 8.78 -41.81 0.54
N THR A 244 7.59 -41.53 1.09
CA THR A 244 7.20 -40.18 1.51
C THR A 244 8.11 -39.69 2.63
N GLU A 245 8.82 -38.59 2.39
CA GLU A 245 9.75 -37.98 3.35
C GLU A 245 9.29 -36.60 3.84
N GLN A 246 8.48 -35.89 3.05
CA GLN A 246 7.97 -34.58 3.40
C GLN A 246 6.52 -34.44 2.92
N ILE A 247 5.67 -33.82 3.72
CA ILE A 247 4.37 -33.31 3.30
C ILE A 247 4.32 -31.80 3.51
N VAL A 248 3.65 -31.08 2.61
CA VAL A 248 3.30 -29.66 2.80
C VAL A 248 1.87 -29.46 2.36
N ALA A 249 1.14 -28.64 3.09
CA ALA A 249 -0.25 -28.34 2.81
C ALA A 249 -0.40 -26.84 2.52
N ASP A 250 -1.32 -26.53 1.64
CA ASP A 250 -1.71 -25.16 1.33
C ASP A 250 -3.17 -25.13 0.91
N ARG A 251 -3.98 -24.32 1.60
CA ARG A 251 -5.44 -24.27 1.43
C ARG A 251 -6.06 -25.67 1.31
N ASN A 252 -6.60 -25.99 0.13
CA ASN A 252 -7.21 -27.28 -0.22
C ASN A 252 -6.26 -28.28 -0.89
N SER A 253 -4.98 -27.94 -1.04
CA SER A 253 -3.97 -28.76 -1.69
C SER A 253 -3.05 -29.41 -0.66
N LEU A 254 -2.71 -30.67 -0.90
CA LEU A 254 -1.69 -31.40 -0.17
C LEU A 254 -0.64 -31.90 -1.16
N TYR A 255 0.62 -31.67 -0.84
CA TYR A 255 1.74 -32.12 -1.63
C TYR A 255 2.62 -33.05 -0.80
N GLN A 256 3.28 -33.98 -1.48
CA GLN A 256 4.30 -34.81 -0.87
C GLN A 256 5.56 -34.86 -1.72
N ARG A 257 6.70 -34.99 -1.06
CA ARG A 257 7.99 -35.30 -1.67
C ARG A 257 8.41 -36.69 -1.25
N HIS A 258 8.83 -37.49 -2.21
CA HIS A 258 9.48 -38.77 -1.96
C HIS A 258 10.99 -38.62 -1.74
N SER A 259 11.61 -39.61 -1.11
CA SER A 259 13.06 -39.75 -0.94
C SER A 259 13.86 -39.69 -2.25
N SER A 260 13.23 -40.06 -3.35
CA SER A 260 13.80 -39.97 -4.69
C SER A 260 13.72 -38.58 -5.32
N GLY A 261 13.15 -37.57 -4.64
CA GLY A 261 12.96 -36.20 -5.13
C GLY A 261 11.63 -35.96 -5.87
N LEU A 262 10.87 -37.02 -6.18
CA LEU A 262 9.59 -36.92 -6.89
C LEU A 262 8.57 -36.14 -6.06
N ILE A 263 7.80 -35.29 -6.72
CA ILE A 263 6.75 -34.46 -6.10
C ILE A 263 5.38 -34.91 -6.61
N TYR A 264 4.43 -35.09 -5.69
CA TYR A 264 3.04 -35.41 -6.01
C TYR A 264 2.07 -34.43 -5.36
N ARG A 265 0.92 -34.22 -6.01
CA ARG A 265 -0.24 -33.49 -5.48
C ARG A 265 -1.38 -34.46 -5.23
N TYR A 266 -2.03 -34.31 -4.08
CA TYR A 266 -3.24 -35.04 -3.74
C TYR A 266 -4.42 -34.54 -4.58
N THR A 267 -5.20 -35.46 -5.16
CA THR A 267 -6.31 -35.17 -6.08
C THR A 267 -7.68 -35.21 -5.40
N GLY A 268 -7.73 -35.37 -4.07
CA GLY A 268 -8.97 -35.43 -3.29
C GLY A 268 -9.53 -36.84 -3.07
N ARG A 269 -8.94 -37.89 -3.67
CA ARG A 269 -9.42 -39.27 -3.52
C ARG A 269 -8.63 -40.06 -2.45
N PRO A 270 -9.25 -40.45 -1.32
CA PRO A 270 -8.56 -41.16 -0.26
C PRO A 270 -8.27 -42.63 -0.64
N CYS A 271 -7.46 -43.32 0.18
CA CYS A 271 -7.19 -44.73 -0.02
C CYS A 271 -8.45 -45.59 0.19
N SER A 272 -8.55 -46.69 -0.57
CA SER A 272 -9.48 -47.79 -0.34
C SER A 272 -8.68 -49.08 -0.16
N GLY A 273 -8.59 -49.55 1.10
CA GLY A 273 -7.68 -50.63 1.47
C GLY A 273 -6.21 -50.23 1.25
N SER A 274 -5.46 -51.04 0.50
CA SER A 274 -4.06 -50.75 0.13
C SER A 274 -3.91 -49.88 -1.13
N SER A 275 -5.01 -49.56 -1.82
CA SER A 275 -5.00 -48.77 -3.05
C SER A 275 -5.19 -47.28 -2.75
N CYS A 276 -4.23 -46.45 -3.13
CA CYS A 276 -4.22 -45.00 -2.89
C CYS A 276 -4.10 -44.25 -4.23
N PRO A 277 -5.15 -44.21 -5.07
CA PRO A 277 -5.08 -43.64 -6.41
C PRO A 277 -5.09 -42.10 -6.45
N GLY A 278 -5.20 -41.44 -5.30
CA GLY A 278 -5.45 -40.01 -5.17
C GLY A 278 -4.24 -39.10 -5.36
N TRP A 279 -3.23 -39.49 -6.15
CA TRP A 279 -1.99 -38.74 -6.26
C TRP A 279 -1.57 -38.56 -7.72
N GLN A 280 -1.22 -37.32 -8.05
CA GLN A 280 -0.78 -36.92 -9.38
C GLN A 280 0.68 -36.47 -9.33
N LEU A 281 1.51 -37.03 -10.21
CA LEU A 281 2.92 -36.66 -10.31
C LEU A 281 3.06 -35.24 -10.88
N LEU A 282 3.80 -34.38 -10.17
CA LEU A 282 4.10 -33.02 -10.57
C LEU A 282 5.55 -32.82 -10.99
N ASP A 283 6.48 -33.58 -10.42
CA ASP A 283 7.91 -33.47 -10.72
C ASP A 283 8.60 -34.83 -10.58
N ASN A 284 9.58 -35.10 -11.44
CA ASN A 284 10.37 -36.33 -11.45
C ASN A 284 11.88 -36.09 -11.28
N ASN A 285 12.27 -34.91 -10.83
CA ASN A 285 13.65 -34.51 -10.67
C ASN A 285 14.23 -35.06 -9.36
N SER A 286 15.36 -35.73 -9.46
CA SER A 286 16.03 -36.31 -8.27
C SER A 286 16.78 -35.28 -7.42
N TYR A 287 17.00 -34.06 -7.93
CA TYR A 287 17.68 -33.01 -7.18
C TYR A 287 16.82 -32.34 -6.11
N THR A 288 15.50 -32.54 -6.13
CA THR A 288 14.56 -31.98 -5.16
C THR A 288 14.89 -32.39 -3.74
N ASP A 289 15.21 -31.38 -2.92
CA ASP A 289 15.56 -31.53 -1.51
C ASP A 289 14.39 -31.21 -0.60
N HIS A 290 13.75 -30.06 -0.84
CA HIS A 290 12.67 -29.53 -0.01
C HIS A 290 11.60 -28.87 -0.88
N ILE A 291 10.34 -29.06 -0.49
CA ILE A 291 9.17 -28.37 -1.07
C ILE A 291 8.52 -27.45 -0.04
N SER A 292 7.93 -26.36 -0.51
CA SER A 292 7.16 -25.42 0.32
C SER A 292 5.93 -25.00 -0.45
N ALA A 293 4.79 -24.89 0.22
CA ALA A 293 3.53 -24.52 -0.40
C ALA A 293 2.81 -23.46 0.43
N SER A 294 2.22 -22.46 -0.25
CA SER A 294 1.43 -21.39 0.36
C SER A 294 0.70 -20.57 -0.71
N ASP A 295 -0.56 -20.22 -0.44
CA ASP A 295 -1.47 -19.39 -1.23
C ASP A 295 -1.66 -19.81 -2.70
N GLY A 296 -1.71 -21.11 -2.95
CA GLY A 296 -1.79 -21.73 -4.27
C GLY A 296 -0.47 -21.76 -5.03
N ALA A 297 0.66 -21.40 -4.38
CA ALA A 297 1.98 -21.63 -4.92
C ALA A 297 2.64 -22.85 -4.29
N LEU A 298 3.45 -23.51 -5.11
CA LEU A 298 4.34 -24.58 -4.72
C LEU A 298 5.72 -24.22 -5.26
N ILE A 299 6.72 -24.22 -4.39
CA ILE A 299 8.12 -24.12 -4.79
C ILE A 299 8.86 -25.40 -4.41
N GLN A 300 9.89 -25.70 -5.17
CA GLN A 300 10.87 -26.71 -4.83
C GLN A 300 12.26 -26.11 -4.81
N THR A 301 13.09 -26.66 -3.95
CA THR A 301 14.51 -26.35 -3.86
C THR A 301 15.31 -27.59 -4.20
N HIS A 302 16.34 -27.40 -4.99
CA HIS A 302 17.25 -28.45 -5.38
C HIS A 302 18.50 -28.42 -4.50
N ARG A 303 19.11 -29.58 -4.28
CA ARG A 303 20.38 -29.73 -3.52
C ARG A 303 21.54 -28.89 -4.06
N ASN A 304 21.45 -28.43 -5.31
CA ASN A 304 22.41 -27.53 -5.93
C ASN A 304 22.09 -26.04 -5.74
N GLY A 305 21.08 -25.68 -4.93
CA GLY A 305 20.69 -24.30 -4.65
C GLY A 305 19.71 -23.68 -5.65
N ASN A 306 19.27 -24.42 -6.68
CA ASN A 306 18.24 -23.92 -7.59
C ASN A 306 16.87 -23.88 -6.91
N VAL A 307 16.14 -22.79 -7.13
CA VAL A 307 14.77 -22.62 -6.67
C VAL A 307 13.85 -22.61 -7.88
N TRP A 308 12.83 -23.45 -7.85
CA TRP A 308 11.84 -23.59 -8.91
C TRP A 308 10.44 -23.38 -8.37
N GLN A 309 9.60 -22.75 -9.17
CA GLN A 309 8.19 -22.51 -8.90
C GLN A 309 7.34 -23.38 -9.82
N PHE A 310 6.30 -23.98 -9.25
CA PHE A 310 5.31 -24.74 -9.99
C PHE A 310 4.42 -23.80 -10.79
N THR A 311 4.28 -24.07 -12.09
CA THR A 311 3.51 -23.24 -13.03
C THR A 311 2.12 -23.78 -13.32
N GLY A 312 1.72 -24.89 -12.70
CA GLY A 312 0.36 -25.46 -12.84
C GLY A 312 0.33 -26.77 -13.63
N ALA A 313 1.15 -26.89 -14.67
CA ALA A 313 1.12 -28.06 -15.54
C ALA A 313 1.64 -29.34 -14.85
N THR A 314 0.96 -30.46 -15.06
CA THR A 314 1.36 -31.74 -14.44
C THR A 314 2.28 -32.55 -15.35
N CYS A 315 2.91 -33.61 -14.82
CA CYS A 315 3.75 -34.47 -15.65
C CYS A 315 2.92 -35.25 -16.67
N ASN A 316 3.47 -35.41 -17.88
CA ASN A 316 2.91 -36.21 -18.96
C ASN A 316 3.98 -37.18 -19.51
N SER A 317 3.70 -37.82 -20.65
CA SER A 317 4.63 -38.79 -21.27
C SER A 317 5.94 -38.18 -21.78
N THR A 318 6.02 -36.86 -21.97
CA THR A 318 7.21 -36.17 -22.47
C THR A 318 8.03 -35.49 -21.38
N GLY A 319 7.49 -35.35 -20.16
CA GLY A 319 8.21 -34.82 -19.00
C GLY A 319 7.31 -34.11 -18.00
N CYS A 320 7.92 -33.31 -17.12
CA CYS A 320 7.24 -32.50 -16.12
C CYS A 320 7.44 -31.02 -16.44
N PRO A 321 6.65 -30.44 -17.36
CA PRO A 321 6.87 -29.07 -17.86
C PRO A 321 6.43 -27.98 -16.88
N GLY A 322 5.71 -28.34 -15.81
CA GLY A 322 5.10 -27.41 -14.87
C GLY A 322 6.05 -26.69 -13.92
N TRP A 323 7.31 -26.48 -14.28
CA TRP A 323 8.29 -25.88 -13.39
C TRP A 323 9.12 -24.81 -14.09
N LYS A 324 9.25 -23.69 -13.41
CA LYS A 324 10.04 -22.54 -13.84
C LYS A 324 11.08 -22.23 -12.79
N ARG A 325 12.35 -22.12 -13.18
CA ARG A 325 13.42 -21.69 -12.28
C ARG A 325 13.25 -20.20 -12.00
N ILE A 326 13.25 -19.84 -10.72
CA ILE A 326 13.07 -18.46 -10.24
C ILE A 326 14.32 -17.93 -9.51
N GLY A 327 15.32 -18.78 -9.28
CA GLY A 327 16.55 -18.33 -8.67
C GLY A 327 17.58 -19.42 -8.46
N PHE A 328 18.74 -18.97 -8.01
CA PHE A 328 19.83 -19.79 -7.51
C PHE A 328 20.42 -19.11 -6.29
N VAL A 329 20.55 -19.86 -5.20
CA VAL A 329 21.18 -19.40 -3.97
C VAL A 329 22.27 -20.42 -3.63
N SER A 330 23.52 -19.99 -3.66
CA SER A 330 24.64 -20.82 -3.21
C SER A 330 24.49 -21.13 -1.73
N ASN A 331 24.57 -22.40 -1.32
CA ASN A 331 24.45 -22.85 0.07
C ASN A 331 23.10 -22.42 0.68
N LEU A 332 22.00 -22.93 0.13
CA LEU A 332 20.64 -22.61 0.55
C LEU A 332 20.22 -23.52 1.72
N LYS A 333 19.88 -22.92 2.86
CA LYS A 333 19.37 -23.62 4.06
C LYS A 333 17.96 -24.12 3.80
N ASN A 334 17.10 -23.22 3.31
CA ASN A 334 15.76 -23.52 2.81
C ASN A 334 15.22 -22.33 1.97
N ALA A 335 14.34 -22.62 1.01
CA ALA A 335 13.46 -21.61 0.44
C ALA A 335 12.03 -21.94 0.83
N ASN A 336 11.27 -20.91 1.16
CA ASN A 336 9.91 -21.04 1.62
C ASN A 336 9.03 -20.05 0.84
N VAL A 337 7.89 -20.54 0.37
CA VAL A 337 6.85 -19.67 -0.16
C VAL A 337 5.87 -19.39 0.96
N PHE A 338 5.54 -18.12 1.15
CA PHE A 338 4.62 -17.69 2.20
C PHE A 338 3.51 -16.83 1.62
N MET A 339 2.35 -16.90 2.25
CA MET A 339 1.20 -16.04 1.99
C MET A 339 1.47 -14.65 2.57
N GLY A 340 0.86 -13.64 1.95
CA GLY A 340 0.88 -12.27 2.41
C GLY A 340 1.80 -11.41 1.55
N ASP A 341 1.24 -10.34 1.00
CA ASP A 341 2.07 -9.15 0.81
C ASP A 341 2.57 -8.84 2.22
N ALA A 342 3.86 -8.98 2.53
CA ALA A 342 4.41 -8.38 3.74
C ALA A 342 4.42 -6.86 3.54
N LEU A 343 3.23 -6.28 3.38
CA LEU A 343 2.95 -4.86 3.41
C LEU A 343 3.05 -4.44 4.84
N LEU A 344 4.27 -4.50 5.34
CA LEU A 344 4.65 -3.72 6.48
C LEU A 344 5.05 -2.39 5.85
N ALA A 345 4.11 -1.45 5.90
CA ALA A 345 4.50 -0.05 5.76
C ALA A 345 5.44 0.24 6.92
N GLU A 346 6.58 0.86 6.66
CA GLU A 346 7.46 1.26 7.75
C GLU A 346 6.68 2.23 8.65
N SER A 347 6.58 1.89 9.93
CA SER A 347 6.00 2.79 10.91
C SER A 347 6.89 4.02 11.01
N ILE A 348 6.33 5.20 10.73
CA ILE A 348 7.03 6.51 10.75
C ILE A 348 7.48 6.93 12.18
N LEU A 349 7.36 6.06 13.17
CA LEU A 349 7.82 6.35 14.53
C LEU A 349 9.37 6.37 14.67
N ASP A 350 10.13 6.06 13.61
CA ASP A 350 11.59 6.26 13.56
C ASP A 350 11.94 7.74 13.26
N GLU A 351 12.60 8.42 14.20
CA GLU A 351 13.10 9.80 14.04
C GLU A 351 14.02 9.95 12.81
N ASN A 352 14.78 8.91 12.44
CA ASN A 352 15.63 8.94 11.26
C ASN A 352 14.80 9.00 9.96
N LEU A 353 13.67 8.30 9.93
CA LEU A 353 12.78 8.27 8.76
C LEU A 353 12.00 9.58 8.64
N ALA A 354 11.61 10.18 9.78
CA ALA A 354 11.03 11.51 9.84
C ALA A 354 11.98 12.59 9.28
N GLN A 355 13.27 12.54 9.63
CA GLN A 355 14.28 13.46 9.06
C GLN A 355 14.45 13.28 7.55
N LYS A 356 14.45 12.04 7.06
CA LYS A 356 14.62 11.71 5.63
C LYS A 356 13.41 12.12 4.78
N THR A 357 12.21 11.78 5.24
CA THR A 357 10.94 12.03 4.50
C THR A 357 10.36 13.42 4.77
N GLY A 358 10.83 14.10 5.81
CA GLY A 358 10.37 15.43 6.21
C GLY A 358 9.16 15.41 7.12
N TYR A 359 8.59 14.24 7.41
CA TYR A 359 7.45 14.12 8.31
C TYR A 359 7.74 14.74 9.68
N LYS A 360 6.81 15.57 10.18
CA LYS A 360 6.93 16.29 11.46
C LYS A 360 8.19 17.15 11.63
N MET A 361 8.89 17.52 10.55
CA MET A 361 10.03 18.44 10.64
C MET A 361 9.66 19.84 11.12
N ARG A 362 8.39 20.24 11.02
CA ARG A 362 7.88 21.57 11.41
C ARG A 362 6.53 21.43 12.11
N PRO A 363 6.44 20.77 13.28
CA PRO A 363 5.16 20.42 13.86
C PRO A 363 4.34 21.68 14.18
N VAL A 364 3.12 21.73 13.67
CA VAL A 364 2.16 22.81 13.94
C VAL A 364 0.89 22.17 14.48
N SER A 365 0.50 22.48 15.71
CA SER A 365 -0.68 21.89 16.33
C SER A 365 -1.30 22.81 17.37
N GLY A 366 -2.51 22.47 17.80
CA GLY A 366 -3.24 23.20 18.83
C GLY A 366 -3.90 24.47 18.30
N THR A 367 -4.13 25.43 19.20
CA THR A 367 -4.80 26.69 18.89
C THR A 367 -3.81 27.84 18.96
N ARG A 368 -3.74 28.66 17.91
CA ARG A 368 -2.92 29.87 17.87
C ARG A 368 -3.78 31.13 17.62
N PRO A 369 -3.55 32.25 18.30
CA PRO A 369 -4.14 33.54 17.96
C PRO A 369 -3.79 34.01 16.54
N LEU A 370 -4.79 34.48 15.79
CA LEU A 370 -4.61 35.21 14.53
C LEU A 370 -5.20 36.62 14.68
N LEU A 371 -4.37 37.64 14.49
CA LEU A 371 -4.78 39.05 14.48
C LEU A 371 -4.87 39.56 13.05
N LEU A 372 -5.99 40.19 12.71
CA LEU A 372 -6.21 40.84 11.42
C LEU A 372 -6.00 42.36 11.53
N ILE A 373 -5.09 42.89 10.71
CA ILE A 373 -4.87 44.34 10.54
C ILE A 373 -5.34 44.73 9.14
N VAL A 374 -6.34 45.60 9.05
CA VAL A 374 -6.78 46.19 7.78
C VAL A 374 -6.18 47.59 7.67
N ALA A 375 -5.20 47.75 6.78
CA ALA A 375 -4.40 48.97 6.69
C ALA A 375 -4.85 49.84 5.51
N ASP A 376 -5.51 50.97 5.83
CA ASP A 376 -5.80 52.02 4.86
C ASP A 376 -4.60 52.97 4.76
N VAL A 377 -3.83 52.82 3.69
CA VAL A 377 -2.64 53.63 3.42
C VAL A 377 -2.97 54.70 2.38
N GLN A 378 -2.70 55.94 2.75
CA GLN A 378 -2.73 57.07 1.83
C GLN A 378 -1.30 57.34 1.33
N GLN A 379 -1.13 57.48 0.01
CA GLN A 379 0.15 57.87 -0.58
C GLN A 379 0.51 59.30 -0.17
N SER A 380 1.78 59.69 -0.36
CA SER A 380 2.26 61.02 0.02
C SER A 380 1.48 62.16 -0.66
N ASP A 381 1.01 61.92 -1.89
CA ASP A 381 0.19 62.83 -2.69
C ASP A 381 -1.30 62.89 -2.27
N GLY A 382 -1.69 62.13 -1.25
CA GLY A 382 -3.07 62.08 -0.77
C GLY A 382 -3.96 61.05 -1.48
N THR A 383 -3.44 60.33 -2.48
CA THR A 383 -4.20 59.32 -3.22
C THR A 383 -4.16 57.95 -2.54
N ARG A 384 -5.00 57.03 -3.01
CA ARG A 384 -5.00 55.61 -2.65
C ARG A 384 -4.87 54.80 -3.92
N LEU A 385 -4.13 53.70 -3.88
CA LEU A 385 -4.04 52.81 -5.06
C LEU A 385 -5.41 52.16 -5.36
N PHE A 386 -6.20 51.86 -4.32
CA PHE A 386 -7.61 51.48 -4.39
C PHE A 386 -8.29 51.67 -3.03
N ASN A 387 -9.63 51.61 -3.01
CA ASN A 387 -10.42 51.65 -1.78
C ASN A 387 -10.63 50.24 -1.23
N LEU A 388 -10.40 50.07 0.08
CA LEU A 388 -10.67 48.82 0.78
C LEU A 388 -12.17 48.63 1.03
N SER A 389 -12.60 47.37 1.03
CA SER A 389 -13.91 46.98 1.52
C SER A 389 -14.10 47.35 3.02
N PRO A 390 -15.35 47.38 3.51
CA PRO A 390 -15.62 47.56 4.94
C PRO A 390 -14.88 46.53 5.82
N LEU A 391 -14.54 46.93 7.06
CA LEU A 391 -13.80 46.07 8.00
C LEU A 391 -14.48 44.71 8.21
N ALA A 392 -15.81 44.73 8.34
CA ALA A 392 -16.62 43.53 8.53
C ALA A 392 -16.46 42.50 7.40
N THR A 393 -16.25 42.95 6.15
CA THR A 393 -16.02 42.06 5.00
C THR A 393 -14.76 41.22 5.21
N TYR A 394 -13.66 41.85 5.60
CA TYR A 394 -12.40 41.14 5.86
C TYR A 394 -12.44 40.32 7.15
N THR A 395 -13.12 40.80 8.20
CA THR A 395 -13.33 40.02 9.42
C THR A 395 -14.06 38.72 9.14
N GLN A 396 -15.15 38.77 8.35
CA GLN A 396 -15.91 37.58 7.97
C GLN A 396 -15.11 36.64 7.04
N LEU A 397 -14.32 37.21 6.14
CA LEU A 397 -13.42 36.45 5.25
C LEU A 397 -12.36 35.67 6.04
N VAL A 398 -11.80 36.27 7.08
CA VAL A 398 -10.72 35.66 7.85
C VAL A 398 -11.26 34.69 8.89
N PHE A 399 -12.23 35.12 9.70
CA PHE A 399 -12.71 34.39 10.88
C PHE A 399 -14.05 33.65 10.68
N GLY A 400 -14.61 33.66 9.46
CA GLY A 400 -15.87 33.02 9.13
C GLY A 400 -17.10 33.90 9.36
N GLY A 401 -18.28 33.40 8.95
CA GLY A 401 -19.56 34.13 9.00
C GLY A 401 -20.01 34.73 7.66
N HIS A 402 -19.30 34.46 6.58
CA HIS A 402 -19.73 34.77 5.21
C HIS A 402 -20.78 33.76 4.72
N ALA A 403 -21.68 34.19 3.82
CA ALA A 403 -22.77 33.35 3.30
C ALA A 403 -22.28 32.08 2.55
N SER A 404 -21.03 32.07 2.08
CA SER A 404 -20.40 30.92 1.43
C SER A 404 -19.85 29.86 2.42
N GLY A 405 -19.83 30.13 3.73
CA GLY A 405 -19.31 29.18 4.74
C GLY A 405 -17.77 29.02 4.74
N LEU A 406 -17.05 29.93 4.09
CA LEU A 406 -15.59 29.90 3.90
C LEU A 406 -14.89 30.93 4.78
N GLY A 407 -13.75 30.55 5.36
CA GLY A 407 -12.93 31.42 6.19
C GLY A 407 -11.46 31.00 6.21
N VAL A 408 -10.52 31.95 6.27
CA VAL A 408 -9.08 31.65 6.38
C VAL A 408 -8.80 30.74 7.58
N THR A 409 -9.43 30.99 8.73
CA THR A 409 -9.28 30.13 9.90
C THR A 409 -9.86 28.73 9.71
N ASP A 410 -10.96 28.60 8.96
CA ASP A 410 -11.57 27.31 8.64
C ASP A 410 -10.75 26.50 7.65
N PHE A 411 -10.05 27.16 6.70
CA PHE A 411 -9.10 26.50 5.80
C PHE A 411 -8.07 25.70 6.59
N PHE A 412 -7.36 26.34 7.53
CA PHE A 412 -6.32 25.67 8.31
C PHE A 412 -6.87 24.61 9.27
N ARG A 413 -8.08 24.82 9.80
CA ARG A 413 -8.75 23.81 10.63
C ARG A 413 -9.08 22.55 9.84
N LEU A 414 -9.62 22.69 8.63
CA LEU A 414 -10.00 21.55 7.79
C LEU A 414 -8.79 20.87 7.15
N SER A 415 -7.85 21.65 6.59
CA SER A 415 -6.59 21.17 5.99
C SER A 415 -5.71 20.42 7.00
N SER A 416 -5.81 20.73 8.29
CA SER A 416 -5.10 20.04 9.36
C SER A 416 -5.87 18.87 9.98
N SER A 417 -7.06 18.52 9.45
CA SER A 417 -7.96 17.54 10.08
C SER A 417 -8.25 17.84 11.55
N ASN A 418 -8.41 19.12 11.90
CA ASN A 418 -8.57 19.69 13.25
C ASN A 418 -7.34 19.59 14.17
N ASN A 419 -6.16 19.18 13.68
CA ASN A 419 -4.92 19.18 14.49
C ASN A 419 -4.43 20.59 14.83
N PHE A 420 -4.78 21.58 14.00
CA PHE A 420 -4.42 22.99 14.17
C PHE A 420 -5.63 23.90 13.91
N ARG A 421 -5.73 25.01 14.64
CA ARG A 421 -6.73 26.05 14.37
C ARG A 421 -6.27 27.42 14.84
N PHE A 422 -6.82 28.45 14.22
CA PHE A 422 -6.67 29.81 14.72
C PHE A 422 -7.80 30.20 15.67
N SER A 423 -7.49 30.94 16.73
CA SER A 423 -8.45 31.71 17.51
C SER A 423 -8.46 33.17 17.05
N ASN A 424 -9.62 33.83 17.10
CA ASN A 424 -9.73 35.24 16.74
C ASN A 424 -9.06 36.12 17.80
N ALA A 425 -7.93 36.76 17.45
CA ALA A 425 -7.19 37.67 18.32
C ALA A 425 -7.65 39.14 18.18
N GLY A 426 -8.68 39.38 17.37
CA GLY A 426 -9.21 40.70 17.06
C GLY A 426 -9.06 41.07 15.59
N THR A 427 -9.77 42.13 15.21
CA THR A 427 -9.60 42.81 13.93
C THR A 427 -9.47 44.30 14.19
N ILE A 428 -8.49 44.95 13.56
CA ILE A 428 -8.30 46.39 13.70
C ILE A 428 -8.09 47.06 12.36
N ARG A 429 -8.70 48.23 12.17
CA ARG A 429 -8.43 49.09 11.02
C ARG A 429 -7.43 50.17 11.43
N VAL A 430 -6.38 50.35 10.63
CA VAL A 430 -5.34 51.35 10.89
C VAL A 430 -5.19 52.27 9.68
N SER A 431 -4.86 53.53 9.93
CA SER A 431 -4.58 54.52 8.89
C SER A 431 -3.09 54.86 8.88
N LEU A 432 -2.46 54.78 7.72
CA LEU A 432 -1.05 55.10 7.51
C LEU A 432 -0.89 56.08 6.34
N ARG A 433 0.25 56.77 6.30
CA ARG A 433 0.60 57.64 5.17
C ARG A 433 2.03 57.40 4.71
N GLY A 434 2.23 57.27 3.40
CA GLY A 434 3.55 57.13 2.78
C GLY A 434 3.55 56.20 1.57
N ASN A 435 4.60 56.29 0.77
CA ASN A 435 4.74 55.51 -0.47
C ASN A 435 5.39 54.13 -0.27
N ASN A 436 6.15 53.95 0.82
CA ASN A 436 6.84 52.70 1.17
C ASN A 436 6.54 52.37 2.63
N ILE A 437 5.52 51.56 2.89
CA ILE A 437 5.18 51.12 4.24
C ILE A 437 5.93 49.82 4.55
N THR A 438 6.70 49.84 5.62
CA THR A 438 7.41 48.67 6.13
C THR A 438 6.49 47.79 6.99
N PRO A 439 6.76 46.48 7.07
CA PRO A 439 6.00 45.57 7.94
C PRO A 439 5.93 46.06 9.40
N SER A 440 7.03 46.63 9.91
CA SER A 440 7.12 47.19 11.26
C SER A 440 6.13 48.33 11.52
N GLN A 441 5.86 49.15 10.50
CA GLN A 441 4.94 50.28 10.61
C GLN A 441 3.48 49.85 10.78
N PHE A 442 3.05 48.73 10.18
CA PHE A 442 1.71 48.18 10.40
C PHE A 442 1.48 47.80 11.86
N VAL A 443 2.44 47.08 12.45
CA VAL A 443 2.38 46.65 13.86
C VAL A 443 2.43 47.85 14.80
N SER A 444 3.27 48.84 14.50
CA SER A 444 3.30 50.10 15.26
C SER A 444 1.97 50.86 15.18
N ALA A 445 1.29 50.83 14.02
CA ALA A 445 -0.02 51.44 13.87
C ALA A 445 -1.11 50.67 14.62
N ALA A 446 -1.06 49.33 14.61
CA ALA A 446 -1.98 48.49 15.38
C ALA A 446 -1.84 48.71 16.90
N SER A 447 -0.60 48.82 17.39
CA SER A 447 -0.32 49.17 18.79
C SER A 447 -0.90 50.54 19.15
N ARG A 448 -0.67 51.58 18.33
CA ARG A 448 -1.27 52.91 18.54
C ARG A 448 -2.79 52.91 18.48
N ALA A 449 -3.38 52.00 17.71
CA ALA A 449 -4.82 51.84 17.59
C ALA A 449 -5.41 50.98 18.74
N GLY A 450 -4.60 50.51 19.67
CA GLY A 450 -5.03 49.87 20.93
C GLY A 450 -4.75 48.38 21.03
N ILE A 451 -4.03 47.76 20.10
CA ILE A 451 -3.61 46.37 20.25
C ILE A 451 -2.49 46.27 21.28
N ASP A 452 -2.75 45.53 22.36
CA ASP A 452 -1.72 45.22 23.34
C ASP A 452 -0.95 43.94 23.01
N PHE A 453 0.19 44.05 22.34
CA PHE A 453 0.98 42.88 21.95
C PHE A 453 1.54 42.09 23.13
N SER A 454 1.72 42.72 24.30
CA SER A 454 2.22 42.02 25.50
C SER A 454 1.26 40.91 25.96
N THR A 455 -0.03 41.01 25.61
CA THR A 455 -1.03 39.99 25.95
C THR A 455 -0.87 38.67 25.18
N PHE A 456 -0.06 38.66 24.12
CA PHE A 456 0.22 37.46 23.33
C PHE A 456 1.53 36.78 23.73
N ASP A 457 2.36 37.37 24.58
CA ASP A 457 3.54 36.73 25.16
C ASP A 457 3.08 35.71 26.21
N ARG A 458 2.82 34.48 25.75
CA ARG A 458 2.14 33.45 26.55
C ARG A 458 3.13 32.76 27.49
N ASN A 459 4.39 32.66 27.10
CA ASN A 459 5.44 32.06 27.91
C ASN A 459 6.16 33.09 28.82
N ASN A 460 5.83 34.38 28.71
CA ASN A 460 6.41 35.51 29.45
C ASN A 460 7.94 35.62 29.27
N ASP A 461 8.46 35.29 28.08
CA ASP A 461 9.89 35.41 27.78
C ASP A 461 10.29 36.81 27.27
N GLY A 462 9.33 37.72 27.18
CA GLY A 462 9.49 39.07 26.66
C GLY A 462 9.47 39.15 25.14
N VAL A 463 9.15 38.05 24.44
CA VAL A 463 9.12 37.93 22.99
C VAL A 463 7.79 37.34 22.53
N VAL A 464 7.03 38.08 21.72
CA VAL A 464 5.90 37.50 20.99
C VAL A 464 6.46 36.83 19.74
N SER A 465 6.44 35.51 19.73
CA SER A 465 6.99 34.65 18.68
C SER A 465 5.90 34.12 17.74
N TYR A 466 6.33 33.48 16.64
CA TYR A 466 5.43 32.83 15.68
C TYR A 466 4.60 31.70 16.31
N ASN A 467 5.02 31.12 17.44
CA ASN A 467 4.24 30.08 18.13
C ASN A 467 3.05 30.66 18.90
N GLU A 468 3.05 31.97 19.15
CA GLU A 468 2.09 32.63 20.03
C GLU A 468 1.12 33.52 19.29
N LEU A 469 1.51 34.07 18.14
CA LEU A 469 0.68 34.96 17.35
C LEU A 469 0.98 34.84 15.86
N ASN A 470 -0.06 34.77 15.05
CA ASN A 470 0.01 35.04 13.62
C ASN A 470 -0.60 36.41 13.30
N LEU A 471 0.03 37.11 12.36
CA LEU A 471 -0.42 38.42 11.90
C LEU A 471 -0.76 38.37 10.41
N LEU A 472 -1.99 38.74 10.05
CA LEU A 472 -2.41 38.97 8.68
C LEU A 472 -2.69 40.47 8.49
N VAL A 473 -2.00 41.09 7.55
CA VAL A 473 -2.26 42.46 7.12
C VAL A 473 -2.92 42.43 5.76
N ILE A 474 -4.06 43.12 5.66
CA ILE A 474 -4.73 43.40 4.40
C ILE A 474 -4.58 44.89 4.09
N ASP A 475 -3.87 45.22 3.02
CA ASP A 475 -3.50 46.61 2.68
C ASP A 475 -4.09 47.07 1.34
N ASN A 476 -4.05 48.37 1.08
CA ASN A 476 -4.45 48.98 -0.18
C ASN A 476 -3.30 49.53 -1.02
N ILE A 477 -2.08 49.07 -0.79
CA ILE A 477 -0.88 49.45 -1.56
C ILE A 477 -0.37 48.30 -2.42
N THR A 478 -0.87 47.09 -2.18
CA THR A 478 -0.56 45.85 -2.89
C THR A 478 -1.81 45.42 -3.67
N ARG A 479 -1.72 45.24 -5.00
CA ARG A 479 -2.85 44.75 -5.83
C ARG A 479 -2.66 43.29 -6.20
N GLY A 480 -3.50 42.41 -5.66
CA GLY A 480 -3.50 40.98 -6.03
C GLY A 480 -2.16 40.30 -5.84
N LEU A 481 -1.35 40.75 -4.88
CA LEU A 481 -0.07 40.14 -4.52
C LEU A 481 -0.04 39.91 -3.01
N GLY A 482 0.84 39.00 -2.61
CA GLY A 482 1.11 38.66 -1.22
C GLY A 482 2.61 38.64 -0.96
N ALA A 483 2.98 38.83 0.30
CA ALA A 483 4.34 38.65 0.76
C ALA A 483 4.38 38.41 2.26
N THR A 484 5.04 37.34 2.67
CA THR A 484 5.35 37.11 4.08
C THR A 484 6.75 37.61 4.39
N ARG A 485 6.88 38.40 5.47
CA ARG A 485 8.14 39.07 5.85
C ARG A 485 8.41 38.92 7.33
N TRP A 486 9.68 38.81 7.70
CA TRP A 486 10.07 38.82 9.11
C TRP A 486 10.02 40.23 9.69
N ILE A 487 9.53 40.32 10.92
CA ILE A 487 9.66 41.52 11.75
C ILE A 487 10.43 41.18 13.01
N ASN A 488 11.24 42.14 13.46
CA ASN A 488 11.86 42.13 14.77
C ASN A 488 11.86 43.57 15.29
N GLN A 489 10.95 43.88 16.20
CA GLN A 489 10.81 45.21 16.77
C GLN A 489 10.26 45.16 18.19
N ARG A 490 10.41 46.24 18.95
CA ARG A 490 9.86 46.34 20.31
C ARG A 490 8.62 47.22 20.32
N ASN A 491 7.51 46.69 20.84
CA ASN A 491 6.28 47.43 21.11
C ASN A 491 5.69 46.95 22.43
N ASN A 492 5.04 47.85 23.18
CA ASN A 492 4.31 47.51 24.40
C ASN A 492 5.15 46.72 25.44
N GLY A 493 6.45 47.01 25.51
CA GLY A 493 7.36 46.33 26.45
C GLY A 493 7.86 44.95 26.00
N VAL A 494 7.32 44.36 24.93
CA VAL A 494 7.73 43.05 24.38
C VAL A 494 8.42 43.18 23.02
N ARG A 495 9.25 42.21 22.66
CA ARG A 495 9.85 42.08 21.33
C ARG A 495 8.92 41.26 20.45
N ILE A 496 8.43 41.82 19.37
CA ILE A 496 7.62 41.09 18.38
C ILE A 496 8.59 40.53 17.34
N ASN A 497 8.78 39.21 17.35
CA ASN A 497 9.75 38.50 16.49
C ASN A 497 9.06 37.31 15.81
N LEU A 498 8.38 37.59 14.70
CA LEU A 498 7.54 36.63 13.99
C LEU A 498 7.42 37.01 12.51
N PRO A 499 7.01 36.08 11.63
CA PRO A 499 6.64 36.42 10.26
C PRO A 499 5.26 37.07 10.20
N ILE A 500 5.11 38.11 9.40
CA ILE A 500 3.84 38.80 9.13
C ILE A 500 3.42 38.56 7.69
N SER A 501 2.19 38.09 7.51
CA SER A 501 1.57 37.82 6.21
C SER A 501 0.96 39.10 5.67
N LEU A 502 1.45 39.60 4.53
CA LEU A 502 0.92 40.80 3.88
C LEU A 502 0.17 40.39 2.62
N ALA A 503 -1.06 40.89 2.44
CA ALA A 503 -1.86 40.62 1.26
C ALA A 503 -2.62 41.87 0.80
N GLY A 504 -2.72 42.08 -0.50
CA GLY A 504 -3.53 43.15 -1.06
C GLY A 504 -5.02 42.95 -0.82
N GLY A 505 -5.76 44.02 -0.49
CA GLY A 505 -7.21 43.97 -0.25
C GLY A 505 -8.07 43.66 -1.47
N GLN A 506 -7.49 43.66 -2.68
CA GLN A 506 -8.08 43.17 -3.93
C GLN A 506 -7.38 41.87 -4.38
N SER A 507 -7.24 40.90 -3.47
CA SER A 507 -6.68 39.58 -3.76
C SER A 507 -7.73 38.47 -3.68
N ILE A 508 -7.44 37.34 -4.32
CA ILE A 508 -8.23 36.10 -4.25
C ILE A 508 -8.10 35.45 -2.87
N PHE A 509 -9.07 34.61 -2.50
CA PHE A 509 -9.07 33.93 -1.19
C PHE A 509 -7.79 33.12 -0.94
N SER A 510 -7.31 32.43 -1.97
CA SER A 510 -6.09 31.62 -1.93
C SER A 510 -4.84 32.44 -1.60
N ASN A 511 -4.79 33.75 -1.92
CA ASN A 511 -3.65 34.61 -1.58
C ASN A 511 -3.55 34.82 -0.06
N PHE A 512 -4.68 35.07 0.63
CA PHE A 512 -4.66 35.25 2.09
C PHE A 512 -4.23 33.98 2.80
N THR A 513 -4.74 32.82 2.37
CA THR A 513 -4.35 31.53 2.95
C THR A 513 -2.91 31.16 2.62
N HIS A 514 -2.42 31.44 1.41
CA HIS A 514 -1.03 31.22 0.98
C HIS A 514 -0.05 31.98 1.91
N GLU A 515 -0.28 33.27 2.12
CA GLU A 515 0.61 34.07 2.97
C GLU A 515 0.52 33.68 4.45
N VAL A 516 -0.66 33.29 4.94
CA VAL A 516 -0.77 32.76 6.31
C VAL A 516 -0.06 31.42 6.45
N ALA A 517 -0.06 30.57 5.42
CA ALA A 517 0.64 29.29 5.43
C ALA A 517 2.15 29.48 5.57
N HIS A 518 2.71 30.53 4.94
CA HIS A 518 4.12 30.90 5.12
C HIS A 518 4.46 31.26 6.57
N ALA A 519 3.53 31.88 7.29
CA ALA A 519 3.70 32.34 8.66
C ALA A 519 3.43 31.28 9.74
N LEU A 520 3.17 30.01 9.38
CA LEU A 520 2.88 28.97 10.37
C LEU A 520 4.09 28.53 11.20
N HIS A 521 5.30 28.71 10.68
CA HIS A 521 6.53 28.23 11.29
C HIS A 521 7.64 29.30 11.28
N GLY A 522 8.67 29.10 12.12
CA GLY A 522 9.81 30.01 12.27
C GLY A 522 10.83 29.97 11.12
N VAL A 523 10.59 29.13 10.12
CA VAL A 523 11.30 29.15 8.84
C VAL A 523 10.21 29.23 7.79
N LEU A 524 10.30 30.22 6.90
CA LEU A 524 9.32 30.43 5.86
C LEU A 524 9.40 29.24 4.87
N PRO A 525 8.30 28.50 4.67
CA PRO A 525 8.20 27.55 3.58
C PRO A 525 8.61 28.19 2.25
N ALA A 526 9.26 27.42 1.38
CA ALA A 526 9.52 27.90 0.03
C ALA A 526 8.25 27.90 -0.82
N ASP A 527 8.14 28.90 -1.68
CA ASP A 527 7.18 28.90 -2.77
C ASP A 527 7.47 27.76 -3.74
N LEU A 528 6.45 26.97 -4.08
CA LEU A 528 6.59 25.79 -4.94
C LEU A 528 6.33 26.10 -6.42
N TYR A 529 5.83 27.30 -6.74
CA TYR A 529 5.36 27.62 -8.10
C TYR A 529 6.47 27.83 -9.14
N GLY A 530 7.72 28.04 -8.72
CA GLY A 530 8.91 28.21 -9.58
C GLY A 530 8.83 29.42 -10.52
N SER A 531 9.83 29.60 -11.40
CA SER A 531 9.76 30.67 -12.40
C SER A 531 8.63 30.39 -13.41
N GLY A 532 7.63 31.27 -13.48
CA GLY A 532 6.51 31.15 -14.42
C GLY A 532 5.22 30.49 -13.92
N CYS A 533 5.09 30.16 -12.62
CA CYS A 533 3.83 29.67 -12.02
C CYS A 533 3.38 28.28 -12.48
N ASN A 534 4.32 27.34 -12.62
CA ASN A 534 4.03 26.05 -13.25
C ASN A 534 3.18 25.11 -12.38
N LEU A 535 3.14 25.32 -11.05
CA LEU A 535 2.28 24.58 -10.13
C LEU A 535 0.93 25.27 -9.86
N GLN A 536 0.56 26.24 -10.70
CA GLN A 536 -0.75 26.88 -10.62
C GLN A 536 -1.85 25.83 -10.59
N ASN A 537 -2.75 26.00 -9.65
CA ASN A 537 -3.90 25.15 -9.45
C ASN A 537 -3.59 23.69 -9.03
N ARG A 538 -2.52 23.45 -8.25
CA ARG A 538 -2.09 22.10 -7.82
C ARG A 538 -1.92 21.92 -6.31
N THR A 539 -1.49 22.97 -5.64
CA THR A 539 -1.35 23.06 -4.19
C THR A 539 -1.28 24.53 -3.80
N LEU A 540 -1.71 24.88 -2.59
CA LEU A 540 -1.73 26.26 -2.12
C LEU A 540 -0.39 27.00 -2.32
N LEU A 541 0.73 26.41 -1.91
CA LEU A 541 2.06 27.03 -2.05
C LEU A 541 2.63 26.95 -3.48
N GLY A 542 1.95 26.25 -4.38
CA GLY A 542 2.24 26.21 -5.82
C GLY A 542 1.34 27.14 -6.64
N HIS A 543 0.34 27.78 -6.01
CA HIS A 543 -0.55 28.72 -6.67
C HIS A 543 0.11 30.10 -6.72
N CYS A 544 0.30 30.64 -7.92
CA CYS A 544 0.77 32.00 -8.08
C CYS A 544 -0.34 32.99 -7.78
N THR A 545 0.00 33.99 -6.98
CA THR A 545 -0.96 34.94 -6.44
C THR A 545 -1.33 36.07 -7.43
N ALA A 546 -0.63 36.17 -8.58
CA ALA A 546 -0.49 37.42 -9.36
C ALA A 546 -1.23 37.55 -10.71
N ARG A 547 -2.11 36.63 -11.16
CA ARG A 547 -2.49 36.59 -12.59
C ARG A 547 -3.70 37.39 -13.06
N ASN A 548 -4.63 37.80 -12.20
CA ASN A 548 -5.85 38.47 -12.66
C ASN A 548 -6.04 39.84 -11.99
N THR A 549 -5.95 40.93 -12.74
CA THR A 549 -6.44 42.24 -12.30
C THR A 549 -7.55 42.71 -13.25
N PRO A 550 -8.73 43.13 -12.77
CA PRO A 550 -9.15 43.23 -11.37
C PRO A 550 -9.64 41.88 -10.82
N VAL A 551 -9.22 41.54 -9.61
CA VAL A 551 -9.76 40.40 -8.87
C VAL A 551 -11.12 40.78 -8.27
N THR A 552 -12.19 40.12 -8.70
CA THR A 552 -13.44 40.04 -7.93
C THR A 552 -13.24 39.07 -6.77
N PHE A 553 -13.76 39.37 -5.58
CA PHE A 553 -13.78 38.43 -4.46
C PHE A 553 -14.25 37.05 -4.95
N ASP A 554 -13.37 36.05 -4.85
CA ASP A 554 -13.69 34.66 -5.09
C ASP A 554 -13.66 33.87 -3.79
N THR A 555 -14.24 32.69 -3.87
CA THR A 555 -14.30 31.71 -2.79
C THR A 555 -13.35 30.55 -3.01
N ASP A 556 -12.55 30.65 -4.07
CA ASP A 556 -11.92 29.50 -4.67
C ASP A 556 -10.52 29.33 -4.06
N SER A 557 -10.20 28.08 -3.75
CA SER A 557 -8.94 27.71 -3.11
C SER A 557 -8.55 26.29 -3.44
N ILE A 558 -7.33 25.95 -3.05
CA ILE A 558 -6.72 24.65 -3.23
C ILE A 558 -6.01 24.28 -1.94
N ASP A 559 -6.20 23.05 -1.48
CA ASP A 559 -5.59 22.56 -0.27
C ASP A 559 -4.05 22.46 -0.40
N LEU A 560 -3.37 22.41 0.75
CA LEU A 560 -1.95 22.12 0.83
C LEU A 560 -1.62 20.75 0.22
N SER A 561 -0.35 20.57 -0.19
CA SER A 561 0.12 19.29 -0.70
C SER A 561 0.28 18.29 0.46
N PRO A 562 0.27 16.97 0.21
CA PRO A 562 0.50 15.98 1.26
C PRO A 562 1.90 16.14 1.86
N TRP A 563 2.85 16.69 1.10
CA TRP A 563 4.19 17.04 1.56
C TRP A 563 4.19 18.18 2.58
N ASN A 564 3.46 19.27 2.33
CA ASN A 564 3.35 20.37 3.29
C ASN A 564 2.64 19.90 4.57
N LYS A 565 1.54 19.18 4.41
CA LYS A 565 0.75 18.65 5.54
C LYS A 565 1.56 17.64 6.37
N SER A 566 2.39 16.80 5.75
CA SER A 566 3.22 15.84 6.48
C SER A 566 4.32 16.51 7.30
N ARG A 567 4.93 17.60 6.79
CA ARG A 567 5.90 18.40 7.55
C ARG A 567 5.30 19.04 8.80
N PHE A 568 4.07 19.52 8.70
CA PHE A 568 3.33 20.06 9.84
C PHE A 568 2.87 18.99 10.84
N GLY A 569 2.99 17.71 10.48
CA GLY A 569 2.47 16.59 11.26
C GLY A 569 0.96 16.44 11.17
N TRP A 570 0.32 17.09 10.19
CA TRP A 570 -1.12 16.99 9.96
C TRP A 570 -1.50 15.69 9.26
N VAL A 571 -0.58 15.15 8.46
CA VAL A 571 -0.74 13.89 7.71
C VAL A 571 0.45 12.98 7.98
N GLN A 572 0.16 11.73 8.34
CA GLN A 572 1.17 10.68 8.40
C GLN A 572 1.11 9.86 7.11
N PRO A 573 2.10 9.97 6.20
CA PRO A 573 2.08 9.17 4.98
C PRO A 573 2.27 7.67 5.31
N GLU A 574 1.73 6.79 4.47
CA GLU A 574 2.08 5.38 4.47
C GLU A 574 3.33 5.20 3.61
N ILE A 575 4.46 4.82 4.21
CA ILE A 575 5.71 4.61 3.46
C ILE A 575 5.70 3.23 2.85
N GLN A 576 5.94 3.20 1.55
CA GLN A 576 5.95 2.02 0.71
C GLN A 576 7.22 2.04 -0.13
N TYR A 577 7.82 0.87 -0.32
CA TYR A 577 9.10 0.73 -0.98
C TYR A 577 8.88 0.34 -2.45
N SER A 578 9.36 1.17 -3.38
CA SER A 578 9.14 0.91 -4.81
C SER A 578 10.05 -0.17 -5.40
N ASN A 579 11.05 -0.63 -4.66
CA ASN A 579 11.89 -1.78 -5.00
C ASN A 579 11.34 -3.12 -4.47
N MET A 580 10.13 -3.13 -3.90
CA MET A 580 9.40 -4.32 -3.49
C MET A 580 8.17 -4.52 -4.39
N LYS A 581 7.63 -5.75 -4.40
CA LYS A 581 6.37 -6.07 -5.10
C LYS A 581 5.29 -5.10 -4.62
N GLY A 582 4.70 -4.36 -5.55
CA GLY A 582 3.76 -3.31 -5.19
C GLY A 582 2.34 -3.84 -4.92
N ALA A 583 1.54 -3.03 -4.24
CA ALA A 583 0.23 -3.39 -3.74
C ALA A 583 -0.87 -2.48 -4.30
N CYS A 584 -2.13 -2.87 -4.07
CA CYS A 584 -3.30 -2.08 -4.42
C CYS A 584 -3.91 -1.46 -3.15
N ARG A 585 -4.21 -0.16 -3.19
CA ARG A 585 -4.64 0.64 -2.02
C ARG A 585 -5.80 1.56 -2.38
N ALA A 586 -6.78 1.66 -1.48
CA ALA A 586 -7.81 2.69 -1.56
C ALA A 586 -7.28 4.00 -0.97
N MET A 587 -7.40 5.08 -1.73
CA MET A 587 -7.04 6.44 -1.36
C MET A 587 -8.31 7.27 -1.26
N ILE A 588 -8.49 7.98 -0.15
CA ILE A 588 -9.68 8.76 0.17
C ILE A 588 -9.31 10.25 0.11
N ALA A 589 -10.19 11.08 -0.42
CA ALA A 589 -9.94 12.51 -0.55
C ALA A 589 -9.81 13.12 0.84
N PRO A 590 -8.74 13.87 1.14
CA PRO A 590 -8.65 14.68 2.35
C PRO A 590 -9.83 15.64 2.52
N SER A 591 -10.38 16.11 1.39
CA SER A 591 -11.53 17.00 1.40
C SER A 591 -12.82 16.34 1.86
N TYR A 592 -12.89 15.01 1.93
CA TYR A 592 -14.07 14.30 2.41
C TYR A 592 -14.14 14.33 3.95
N SER A 593 -15.25 14.83 4.50
CA SER A 593 -15.40 15.19 5.92
C SER A 593 -15.24 14.06 6.95
N PHE A 594 -15.18 12.80 6.51
CA PHE A 594 -15.00 11.61 7.35
C PHE A 594 -13.71 10.84 7.04
N ALA A 595 -12.88 11.34 6.12
CA ALA A 595 -11.64 10.67 5.76
C ALA A 595 -10.58 10.89 6.83
N LYS A 596 -9.84 9.83 7.17
CA LYS A 596 -8.48 9.98 7.64
C LYS A 596 -7.60 10.16 6.41
N GLU A 597 -6.78 11.20 6.37
CA GLU A 597 -5.85 11.41 5.26
C GLU A 597 -4.94 10.18 5.09
N ASN A 598 -4.85 9.68 3.85
CA ASN A 598 -4.15 8.43 3.51
C ASN A 598 -3.22 8.62 2.32
N SER A 599 -2.32 9.61 2.44
CA SER A 599 -1.26 9.79 1.45
C SER A 599 -0.28 8.63 1.47
N VAL A 600 0.16 8.17 0.30
CA VAL A 600 1.19 7.12 0.16
C VAL A 600 2.50 7.76 -0.26
N LEU A 601 3.60 7.39 0.39
CA LEU A 601 4.95 7.79 0.00
C LEU A 601 5.67 6.58 -0.61
N LEU A 602 5.97 6.63 -1.90
CA LEU A 602 6.78 5.62 -2.59
C LEU A 602 8.26 6.02 -2.58
N TYR A 603 9.07 5.21 -1.94
CA TYR A 603 10.49 5.44 -1.68
C TYR A 603 11.36 4.33 -2.28
N ASN A 604 12.51 4.70 -2.88
CA ASN A 604 13.52 3.73 -3.33
C ASN A 604 14.82 3.91 -2.52
N PRO A 605 15.16 2.97 -1.62
CA PRO A 605 16.34 3.08 -0.76
C PRO A 605 17.65 3.04 -1.53
N ASN A 606 17.66 2.46 -2.74
CA ASN A 606 18.86 2.33 -3.55
C ASN A 606 19.22 3.63 -4.31
N ARG A 607 18.39 4.68 -4.24
CA ARG A 607 18.61 5.94 -4.96
C ARG A 607 19.10 7.07 -4.05
N SER A 608 18.21 7.59 -3.22
CA SER A 608 18.47 8.71 -2.33
C SER A 608 17.38 8.77 -1.28
N ASP A 609 17.73 9.01 -0.01
CA ASP A 609 16.79 9.19 1.09
C ASP A 609 16.01 10.51 1.04
N LYS A 610 16.32 11.38 0.09
CA LYS A 610 15.69 12.69 -0.16
C LYS A 610 14.92 12.75 -1.48
N GLU A 611 14.83 11.63 -2.21
CA GLU A 611 14.09 11.48 -3.48
C GLU A 611 12.95 10.47 -3.31
N PHE A 612 11.68 10.89 -3.47
CA PHE A 612 10.51 10.02 -3.37
C PHE A 612 9.29 10.59 -4.07
N PHE A 613 8.25 9.77 -4.25
CA PHE A 613 6.92 10.23 -4.67
C PHE A 613 5.96 10.22 -3.49
N MET A 614 5.09 11.21 -3.40
CA MET A 614 3.90 11.17 -2.56
C MET A 614 2.66 11.15 -3.45
N PHE A 615 1.64 10.43 -3.02
CA PHE A 615 0.36 10.34 -3.71
C PHE A 615 -0.74 10.74 -2.75
N GLU A 616 -1.74 11.48 -3.20
CA GLU A 616 -3.02 11.65 -2.49
C GLU A 616 -4.19 11.69 -3.47
N HIS A 617 -5.41 11.37 -3.04
CA HIS A 617 -6.60 11.58 -3.85
C HIS A 617 -7.08 13.03 -3.70
N ARG A 618 -7.27 13.75 -4.80
CA ARG A 618 -7.76 15.13 -4.82
C ARG A 618 -9.07 15.25 -5.59
N ASN A 619 -9.91 16.22 -5.24
CA ASN A 619 -11.22 16.36 -5.87
C ASN A 619 -11.73 17.80 -5.79
N SER A 620 -12.06 18.40 -6.93
CA SER A 620 -12.65 19.73 -7.03
C SER A 620 -14.18 19.79 -6.84
N VAL A 621 -14.85 18.64 -6.65
CA VAL A 621 -16.31 18.60 -6.52
C VAL A 621 -16.79 19.23 -5.20
N GLN A 622 -17.74 20.17 -5.34
CA GLN A 622 -18.40 20.88 -4.26
C GLN A 622 -19.70 20.17 -3.85
N ARG A 623 -19.64 19.29 -2.85
CA ARG A 623 -20.81 18.63 -2.23
C ARG A 623 -20.80 18.87 -0.72
N SER A 624 -21.96 18.72 -0.06
CA SER A 624 -22.11 18.96 1.39
C SER A 624 -21.14 18.17 2.29
N ASN A 625 -20.65 17.02 1.82
CA ASN A 625 -19.74 16.14 2.57
C ASN A 625 -18.27 16.37 2.20
N PHE A 626 -17.97 17.38 1.38
CA PHE A 626 -16.63 17.79 1.02
C PHE A 626 -16.38 19.21 1.55
N HIS A 627 -15.17 19.47 2.05
CA HIS A 627 -14.79 20.83 2.33
C HIS A 627 -14.53 21.60 1.03
N PRO A 628 -14.89 22.88 0.96
CA PRO A 628 -14.87 23.64 -0.28
C PRO A 628 -13.46 24.04 -0.78
N TYR A 629 -12.42 23.93 0.05
CA TYR A 629 -11.07 24.46 -0.21
C TYR A 629 -10.23 23.75 -1.28
N ASP A 630 -10.83 22.89 -2.09
CA ASP A 630 -10.17 22.20 -3.20
C ASP A 630 -10.81 22.48 -4.57
N GLN A 631 -11.73 23.45 -4.62
CA GLN A 631 -12.53 23.79 -5.79
C GLN A 631 -11.71 24.09 -7.04
N ASP A 632 -10.57 24.76 -6.88
CA ASP A 632 -9.72 25.16 -8.00
C ASP A 632 -8.71 24.10 -8.40
N PHE A 633 -8.70 22.94 -7.73
CA PHE A 633 -7.83 21.84 -8.12
C PHE A 633 -8.18 21.41 -9.55
N ILE A 634 -7.16 21.28 -10.40
CA ILE A 634 -7.33 21.13 -11.85
C ILE A 634 -7.99 19.82 -12.31
N GLY A 635 -8.36 18.93 -11.39
CA GLY A 635 -8.84 17.59 -11.70
C GLY A 635 -9.54 16.91 -10.53
N LYS A 636 -9.57 15.59 -10.57
CA LYS A 636 -10.18 14.72 -9.55
C LYS A 636 -9.47 13.38 -9.60
N GLY A 637 -9.13 12.68 -8.52
CA GLY A 637 -8.37 11.42 -8.61
C GLY A 637 -7.00 11.50 -7.96
N ILE A 638 -6.15 10.50 -8.21
CA ILE A 638 -4.83 10.40 -7.60
C ILE A 638 -3.88 11.44 -8.20
N ALA A 639 -3.33 12.28 -7.33
CA ALA A 639 -2.35 13.31 -7.63
C ALA A 639 -0.96 12.82 -7.16
N PRO A 640 -0.02 12.59 -8.09
CA PRO A 640 1.38 12.29 -7.74
C PRO A 640 2.18 13.57 -7.52
N TYR A 641 3.02 13.59 -6.48
CA TYR A 641 3.94 14.65 -6.11
C TYR A 641 5.36 14.06 -6.08
N TYR A 642 6.24 14.45 -7.01
CA TYR A 642 7.65 14.07 -6.95
C TYR A 642 8.41 15.04 -6.04
N VAL A 643 9.18 14.50 -5.10
CA VAL A 643 9.94 15.26 -4.11
C VAL A 643 11.41 14.88 -4.25
N ASN A 644 12.27 15.86 -4.47
CA ASN A 644 13.72 15.67 -4.52
C ASN A 644 14.43 16.92 -4.00
N TRP A 645 14.77 16.95 -2.72
CA TRP A 645 15.46 18.11 -2.14
C TRP A 645 16.96 17.89 -1.99
N THR A 646 17.72 18.95 -2.22
CA THR A 646 19.20 18.91 -2.14
C THR A 646 19.73 19.41 -0.79
N ASN A 647 18.98 20.27 -0.09
CA ASN A 647 19.33 20.84 1.22
C ASN A 647 18.12 20.83 2.18
N ASP A 648 18.38 20.90 3.49
CA ASP A 648 17.32 20.88 4.53
C ASP A 648 16.63 22.25 4.72
N ASP A 649 17.07 23.28 3.99
CA ASP A 649 16.60 24.67 4.06
C ASP A 649 15.44 24.97 3.10
N GLU A 650 14.90 23.97 2.39
CA GLU A 650 13.74 24.08 1.49
C GLU A 650 13.94 25.02 0.28
N THR A 651 15.14 25.58 0.05
CA THR A 651 15.34 26.57 -1.03
C THR A 651 15.47 25.95 -2.42
N ASN A 652 15.66 24.62 -2.53
CA ASN A 652 15.89 23.90 -3.78
C ASN A 652 15.15 22.55 -3.79
N ILE A 653 13.81 22.60 -3.82
CA ILE A 653 12.96 21.39 -3.75
C ILE A 653 12.87 20.70 -5.12
N PHE A 654 13.26 21.36 -6.23
CA PHE A 654 13.05 20.86 -7.59
C PHE A 654 14.27 21.10 -8.48
N VAL A 655 15.10 20.08 -8.71
CA VAL A 655 16.25 20.14 -9.62
C VAL A 655 16.08 19.07 -10.70
N ASN A 656 16.08 19.45 -11.96
CA ASN A 656 16.12 18.49 -13.07
C ASN A 656 17.43 17.68 -13.06
N PRO A 657 17.50 16.51 -13.74
CA PRO A 657 18.74 15.75 -13.92
C PRO A 657 19.90 16.54 -14.55
N ASN A 658 19.62 17.68 -15.19
CA ASN A 658 20.61 18.58 -15.78
C ASN A 658 20.96 19.81 -14.90
N GLY A 659 20.47 19.88 -13.67
CA GLY A 659 20.76 20.99 -12.74
C GLY A 659 19.91 22.24 -12.91
N SER A 660 18.90 22.28 -13.80
CA SER A 660 18.00 23.44 -13.91
C SER A 660 16.84 23.37 -12.91
N GLN A 661 16.50 24.51 -12.28
CA GLN A 661 15.42 24.66 -11.29
C GLN A 661 14.00 24.68 -11.89
N ASP A 662 13.89 24.66 -13.22
CA ASP A 662 12.60 24.79 -13.90
C ASP A 662 12.10 23.44 -14.39
N ARG A 663 10.92 23.06 -13.86
CA ARG A 663 10.00 21.98 -14.26
C ARG A 663 10.03 20.75 -13.35
N LEU A 664 9.39 20.90 -12.19
CA LEU A 664 8.91 19.75 -11.44
C LEU A 664 7.88 18.94 -12.25
N MET A 665 8.09 17.63 -12.37
CA MET A 665 7.13 16.70 -12.95
C MET A 665 5.99 16.40 -11.97
N LEU A 666 4.84 17.04 -12.17
CA LEU A 666 3.55 16.42 -11.88
C LEU A 666 3.20 15.55 -13.08
N MET A 667 3.21 14.22 -12.93
CA MET A 667 2.80 13.34 -14.03
C MET A 667 1.30 13.43 -14.25
N SER A 668 0.92 13.98 -15.41
CA SER A 668 -0.36 13.73 -16.06
C SER A 668 -0.08 12.98 -17.35
N THR A 669 -0.70 11.81 -17.55
CA THR A 669 -0.59 11.08 -18.81
C THR A 669 -1.84 11.26 -19.67
N ASN A 670 -1.65 11.79 -20.88
CA ASN A 670 -2.49 11.47 -22.03
C ASN A 670 -1.81 10.30 -22.80
N PRO A 671 -2.42 9.12 -22.98
CA PRO A 671 -1.76 7.93 -23.55
C PRO A 671 -1.65 7.93 -25.09
N GLY A 672 -1.80 9.08 -25.77
CA GLY A 672 -2.10 9.11 -27.20
C GLY A 672 -0.93 9.24 -28.19
N THR A 673 0.28 9.65 -27.79
CA THR A 673 1.33 9.94 -28.78
C THR A 673 2.70 9.42 -28.38
N THR A 674 3.04 8.25 -28.92
CA THR A 674 4.42 7.83 -29.15
C THR A 674 5.18 8.90 -29.94
N ARG A 675 6.08 9.64 -29.28
CA ARG A 675 7.43 10.00 -29.77
C ARG A 675 8.15 10.91 -28.77
N ARG A 676 9.46 10.66 -28.63
CA ARG A 676 10.46 11.50 -27.96
C ARG A 676 10.26 12.99 -28.32
N GLY A 677 10.12 13.88 -27.33
CA GLY A 677 10.18 15.34 -27.54
C GLY A 677 9.32 16.16 -26.57
N SER A 678 9.97 17.11 -25.89
CA SER A 678 9.45 18.33 -25.24
C SER A 678 8.12 18.28 -24.48
N LEU A 679 8.23 18.40 -23.16
CA LEU A 679 7.26 19.05 -22.27
C LEU A 679 6.72 20.34 -22.93
N LEU A 680 5.44 20.34 -23.29
CA LEU A 680 4.47 21.44 -23.28
C LEU A 680 3.19 20.98 -24.00
N THR A 681 2.04 21.34 -23.45
CA THR A 681 0.66 21.28 -24.00
C THR A 681 -0.11 19.95 -24.01
N SER A 682 -0.87 19.71 -22.94
CA SER A 682 -2.33 19.53 -22.97
C SER A 682 -2.82 19.10 -21.57
N LEU A 683 -4.04 19.51 -21.23
CA LEU A 683 -4.67 19.50 -19.90
C LEU A 683 -4.35 18.27 -19.04
N PRO A 684 -4.10 18.44 -17.74
CA PRO A 684 -3.77 17.33 -16.87
C PRO A 684 -4.98 16.42 -16.63
N VAL A 685 -4.81 15.13 -16.88
CA VAL A 685 -5.78 14.09 -16.56
C VAL A 685 -5.31 13.41 -15.26
N PRO A 686 -6.22 13.05 -14.36
CA PRO A 686 -5.93 12.26 -13.16
C PRO A 686 -5.09 11.02 -13.47
N LEU A 687 -4.26 10.57 -12.51
CA LEU A 687 -3.35 9.46 -12.75
C LEU A 687 -4.12 8.21 -13.21
N THR A 688 -3.99 7.88 -14.50
CA THR A 688 -4.51 6.65 -15.08
C THR A 688 -3.39 5.62 -15.19
N TYR A 689 -2.18 6.08 -15.55
CA TYR A 689 -0.96 5.26 -15.61
C TYR A 689 0.30 6.12 -15.42
N PHE A 690 1.31 5.55 -14.77
CA PHE A 690 2.65 6.08 -14.55
C PHE A 690 3.64 4.99 -14.95
N ASN A 691 4.48 5.22 -15.96
CA ASN A 691 5.43 4.20 -16.43
C ASN A 691 6.78 4.24 -15.70
N GLY A 692 7.07 5.38 -15.04
CA GLY A 692 8.24 5.69 -14.21
C GLY A 692 9.54 4.95 -14.48
N ASP A 693 9.89 4.72 -15.75
CA ASP A 693 11.10 4.01 -16.17
C ASP A 693 12.37 4.69 -15.60
N ASP A 694 12.36 6.02 -15.45
CA ASP A 694 13.46 6.78 -14.83
C ASP A 694 13.59 6.57 -13.31
N THR A 695 12.58 5.99 -12.67
CA THR A 695 12.47 5.76 -11.21
C THR A 695 12.18 4.30 -10.87
N GLU A 696 12.19 3.44 -11.89
CA GLU A 696 11.86 2.00 -11.86
C GLU A 696 10.49 1.66 -11.24
N THR A 697 9.63 2.67 -11.05
CA THR A 697 8.35 2.55 -10.36
C THR A 697 7.24 2.72 -11.38
N ARG A 698 6.29 1.80 -11.46
CA ARG A 698 5.07 1.97 -12.25
C ARG A 698 3.90 2.15 -11.29
N ALA A 699 2.96 3.02 -11.62
CA ALA A 699 1.79 3.23 -10.80
C ALA A 699 0.53 3.44 -11.64
N ARG A 700 -0.64 3.15 -11.08
CA ARG A 700 -1.95 3.33 -11.71
C ARG A 700 -2.95 3.82 -10.69
N GLY A 701 -3.86 4.64 -11.19
CA GLY A 701 -5.04 5.06 -10.47
C GLY A 701 -6.29 4.65 -11.20
N SER A 702 -7.34 4.31 -10.47
CA SER A 702 -8.71 4.29 -10.98
C SER A 702 -9.67 4.80 -9.93
N TYR A 703 -10.83 5.29 -10.35
CA TYR A 703 -11.89 5.60 -9.40
C TYR A 703 -12.52 4.32 -8.88
N LYS A 704 -12.97 4.33 -7.63
CA LYS A 704 -13.76 3.21 -7.09
C LYS A 704 -15.02 2.95 -7.92
N SER A 705 -15.63 4.00 -8.42
CA SER A 705 -16.68 3.95 -9.43
C SER A 705 -16.77 5.30 -10.14
N TRP A 706 -17.44 5.38 -11.29
CA TRP A 706 -17.68 6.64 -11.99
C TRP A 706 -18.47 7.66 -11.14
N LEU A 707 -19.19 7.19 -10.11
CA LEU A 707 -19.97 8.00 -9.18
C LEU A 707 -19.22 8.28 -7.86
N ASP A 708 -18.19 7.52 -7.54
CA ASP A 708 -17.38 7.74 -6.33
C ASP A 708 -16.41 8.89 -6.55
N GLU A 709 -16.62 9.94 -5.78
CA GLU A 709 -15.80 11.15 -5.84
C GLU A 709 -14.81 11.25 -4.69
N ALA A 710 -15.04 10.45 -3.64
CA ALA A 710 -14.23 10.43 -2.45
C ALA A 710 -13.10 9.40 -2.51
N VAL A 711 -13.17 8.38 -3.37
CA VAL A 711 -12.26 7.21 -3.32
C VAL A 711 -11.69 6.88 -4.69
N SER A 712 -10.36 6.77 -4.76
CA SER A 712 -9.62 6.17 -5.87
C SER A 712 -8.82 4.97 -5.39
N TYR A 713 -8.59 3.99 -6.26
CA TYR A 713 -7.66 2.92 -6.04
C TYR A 713 -6.32 3.22 -6.70
N PHE A 714 -5.24 2.95 -5.99
CA PHE A 714 -3.85 3.14 -6.37
C PHE A 714 -3.15 1.79 -6.38
N GLU A 715 -2.48 1.46 -7.48
CA GLU A 715 -1.66 0.25 -7.59
C GLU A 715 -0.26 0.66 -8.07
N TRP A 716 0.79 0.07 -7.52
CA TRP A 716 2.15 0.25 -8.01
C TRP A 716 2.86 -1.09 -8.23
N ASP A 717 3.93 -1.10 -9.01
CA ASP A 717 4.77 -2.26 -9.27
C ASP A 717 6.16 -1.85 -9.80
N ARG A 718 7.18 -2.72 -9.73
CA ARG A 718 8.51 -2.50 -10.31
C ARG A 718 8.63 -3.22 -11.65
N GLY A 719 8.98 -2.49 -12.72
CA GLY A 719 9.48 -3.09 -13.99
C GLY A 719 8.49 -3.85 -14.88
N THR A 720 7.41 -4.42 -14.37
CA THR A 720 6.46 -5.25 -15.16
C THR A 720 5.30 -4.40 -15.69
N PRO A 721 4.71 -4.68 -16.87
CA PRO A 721 3.45 -4.04 -17.25
C PRO A 721 2.41 -4.40 -16.18
N ILE A 722 1.90 -3.42 -15.42
CA ILE A 722 0.84 -3.64 -14.44
C ILE A 722 -0.31 -4.34 -15.17
N ARG A 723 -0.59 -5.60 -14.84
CA ARG A 723 -1.63 -6.44 -15.48
C ARG A 723 -2.69 -6.76 -14.42
N PRO A 724 -3.98 -6.84 -14.79
CA PRO A 724 -5.01 -7.29 -13.87
C PRO A 724 -4.70 -8.70 -13.37
N ARG A 725 -4.56 -8.85 -12.05
CA ARG A 725 -4.25 -10.11 -11.36
C ARG A 725 -5.48 -11.00 -11.34
N ILE A 726 -5.75 -11.75 -12.41
CA ILE A 726 -6.86 -12.72 -12.45
C ILE A 726 -6.30 -14.04 -12.94
N LYS A 727 -6.33 -15.06 -12.09
CA LYS A 727 -5.84 -16.42 -12.35
C LYS A 727 -6.85 -17.25 -13.14
N SER A 728 -6.35 -18.21 -13.93
CA SER A 728 -7.14 -19.19 -14.67
C SER A 728 -7.29 -20.51 -13.88
N ALA A 729 -8.43 -21.19 -14.04
CA ALA A 729 -8.83 -22.37 -13.27
C ALA A 729 -8.29 -23.73 -13.77
N GLU A 730 -7.67 -23.82 -14.96
CA GLU A 730 -7.41 -25.14 -15.55
C GLU A 730 -6.31 -25.95 -14.83
N ASP A 731 -5.53 -25.34 -13.94
CA ASP A 731 -4.46 -26.01 -13.19
C ASP A 731 -4.42 -25.69 -11.67
N GLY A 732 -5.58 -25.41 -11.05
CA GLY A 732 -5.70 -25.30 -9.58
C GLY A 732 -5.31 -23.93 -8.99
N GLY A 733 -5.48 -22.84 -9.73
CA GLY A 733 -5.24 -21.48 -9.27
C GLY A 733 -6.41 -20.83 -8.51
N THR A 734 -6.15 -20.42 -7.28
CA THR A 734 -6.86 -19.46 -6.39
C THR A 734 -8.33 -19.15 -6.67
N GLY A 735 -9.20 -19.72 -5.83
CA GLY A 735 -10.60 -19.31 -5.69
C GLY A 735 -10.75 -17.91 -5.13
N ILE A 736 -11.89 -17.32 -5.47
CA ILE A 736 -12.42 -16.07 -4.91
C ILE A 736 -12.76 -16.31 -3.44
N VAL A 737 -12.30 -15.42 -2.56
CA VAL A 737 -12.32 -15.62 -1.10
C VAL A 737 -13.75 -15.55 -0.55
N GLU A 738 -14.58 -14.68 -1.11
CA GLU A 738 -16.00 -14.57 -0.76
C GLU A 738 -16.82 -14.10 -1.96
N TYR A 739 -18.08 -14.55 -2.06
CA TYR A 739 -19.03 -14.02 -3.03
C TYR A 739 -20.34 -13.60 -2.37
N THR A 740 -20.95 -12.54 -2.89
CA THR A 740 -22.30 -12.13 -2.51
C THR A 740 -23.14 -12.03 -3.77
N ALA A 741 -24.18 -12.87 -3.86
CA ALA A 741 -25.18 -12.78 -4.93
C ALA A 741 -26.39 -12.03 -4.39
N THR A 742 -26.84 -11.00 -5.11
CA THR A 742 -28.06 -10.25 -4.77
C THR A 742 -29.23 -10.71 -5.63
N GLN A 743 -30.46 -10.51 -5.15
CA GLN A 743 -31.68 -10.89 -5.87
C GLN A 743 -31.87 -10.17 -7.22
N ASN A 744 -31.09 -9.12 -7.48
CA ASN A 744 -31.16 -8.30 -8.70
C ASN A 744 -30.22 -8.79 -9.82
N GLY A 745 -29.75 -10.04 -9.76
CA GLY A 745 -28.85 -10.60 -10.77
C GLY A 745 -27.42 -10.05 -10.71
N GLN A 746 -26.99 -9.48 -9.57
CA GLN A 746 -25.58 -9.08 -9.39
C GLN A 746 -24.83 -10.09 -8.55
N ILE A 747 -23.60 -10.38 -8.96
CA ILE A 747 -22.64 -11.18 -8.20
C ILE A 747 -21.43 -10.32 -7.92
N THR A 748 -21.13 -10.15 -6.64
CA THR A 748 -19.90 -9.50 -6.17
C THR A 748 -18.93 -10.58 -5.73
N LEU A 749 -17.71 -10.50 -6.23
CA LEU A 749 -16.60 -11.39 -5.96
C LEU A 749 -15.54 -10.60 -5.20
N ARG A 750 -15.01 -11.14 -4.09
CA ARG A 750 -13.90 -10.53 -3.33
C ARG A 750 -12.59 -11.27 -3.57
N GLY A 751 -11.54 -10.53 -3.90
CA GLY A 751 -10.22 -11.04 -4.29
C GLY A 751 -9.32 -9.93 -4.86
N GLN A 752 -8.06 -10.22 -5.17
CA GLN A 752 -7.15 -9.21 -5.69
C GLN A 752 -7.34 -9.00 -7.21
N PHE A 753 -8.09 -7.98 -7.65
CA PHE A 753 -8.37 -7.76 -9.09
C PHE A 753 -7.57 -6.60 -9.73
N GLY A 754 -6.84 -5.81 -8.94
CA GLY A 754 -6.11 -4.61 -9.40
C GLY A 754 -7.03 -3.45 -9.81
N VAL A 755 -6.49 -2.40 -10.44
CA VAL A 755 -7.25 -1.15 -10.66
C VAL A 755 -7.90 -0.98 -12.04
N SER A 756 -7.72 -1.91 -12.99
CA SER A 756 -8.26 -1.77 -14.36
C SER A 756 -8.62 -3.09 -15.01
N THR A 757 -9.60 -3.07 -15.92
CA THR A 757 -9.95 -4.22 -16.78
C THR A 757 -8.99 -4.41 -17.95
N GLN A 758 -8.21 -3.37 -18.34
CA GLN A 758 -7.42 -3.34 -19.58
C GLN A 758 -8.17 -3.85 -20.82
N GLY A 759 -9.46 -3.55 -20.96
CA GLY A 759 -10.24 -4.04 -22.12
C GLY A 759 -10.63 -5.52 -22.04
N ARG A 760 -10.48 -6.16 -20.87
CA ARG A 760 -11.02 -7.49 -20.63
C ARG A 760 -12.56 -7.48 -20.63
N ARG A 761 -13.13 -8.55 -21.18
CA ARG A 761 -14.58 -8.81 -21.20
C ARG A 761 -14.89 -10.06 -20.40
N ALA A 762 -15.94 -10.03 -19.59
CA ALA A 762 -16.41 -11.18 -18.84
C ALA A 762 -17.51 -11.93 -19.61
N PHE A 763 -17.52 -13.25 -19.48
CA PHE A 763 -18.46 -14.15 -20.13
C PHE A 763 -18.91 -15.26 -19.18
N LEU A 764 -20.16 -15.69 -19.28
CA LEU A 764 -20.60 -16.99 -18.80
C LEU A 764 -20.45 -17.98 -19.94
N VAL A 765 -19.80 -19.11 -19.68
CA VAL A 765 -19.55 -20.15 -20.67
C VAL A 765 -20.12 -21.48 -20.18
N ARG A 766 -20.85 -22.17 -21.05
CA ARG A 766 -21.40 -23.51 -20.80
C ARG A 766 -21.44 -24.28 -22.11
N GLY A 767 -20.54 -25.24 -22.29
CA GLY A 767 -20.38 -25.92 -23.59
C GLY A 767 -20.07 -24.90 -24.69
N ASN A 768 -20.90 -24.85 -25.74
CA ASN A 768 -20.76 -23.89 -26.85
C ASN A 768 -21.49 -22.55 -26.59
N GLU A 769 -22.20 -22.43 -25.48
CA GLU A 769 -22.93 -21.21 -25.12
C GLU A 769 -21.96 -20.22 -24.46
N ARG A 770 -21.90 -18.99 -24.98
CA ARG A 770 -21.09 -17.89 -24.45
C ARG A 770 -21.94 -16.64 -24.32
N ILE A 771 -22.17 -16.20 -23.09
CA ILE A 771 -23.00 -15.03 -22.78
C ILE A 771 -22.09 -13.91 -22.25
N SER A 772 -22.15 -12.73 -22.85
CA SER A 772 -21.39 -11.58 -22.34
C SER A 772 -21.97 -11.08 -21.01
N VAL A 773 -21.10 -10.89 -20.03
CA VAL A 773 -21.42 -10.37 -18.70
C VAL A 773 -20.86 -8.95 -18.59
N ARG A 774 -21.67 -8.02 -18.08
CA ARG A 774 -21.20 -6.66 -17.83
C ARG A 774 -20.58 -6.56 -16.43
N THR A 775 -19.38 -6.03 -16.35
CA THR A 775 -18.74 -5.64 -15.09
C THR A 775 -19.34 -4.31 -14.63
N SER A 776 -20.01 -4.30 -13.48
CA SER A 776 -20.59 -3.09 -12.88
C SER A 776 -19.65 -2.41 -11.89
N ASN A 777 -18.72 -3.16 -11.28
CA ASN A 777 -17.66 -2.62 -10.44
C ASN A 777 -16.35 -3.41 -10.62
N TRP A 778 -15.22 -2.72 -10.54
CA TRP A 778 -13.87 -3.30 -10.56
C TRP A 778 -12.96 -2.50 -9.64
N SER A 779 -12.43 -3.13 -8.60
CA SER A 779 -11.51 -2.54 -7.63
C SER A 779 -10.38 -3.48 -7.25
N CYS A 780 -9.45 -2.98 -6.42
CA CYS A 780 -8.38 -3.77 -5.81
C CYS A 780 -8.86 -5.11 -5.25
N ASP A 781 -10.01 -5.10 -4.58
CA ASP A 781 -10.51 -6.17 -3.73
C ASP A 781 -11.87 -6.73 -4.19
N GLN A 782 -12.51 -6.14 -5.21
CA GLN A 782 -13.88 -6.45 -5.59
C GLN A 782 -14.10 -6.44 -7.11
N LEU A 783 -14.82 -7.45 -7.60
CA LEU A 783 -15.36 -7.51 -8.95
C LEU A 783 -16.87 -7.74 -8.87
N THR A 784 -17.68 -6.80 -9.36
CA THR A 784 -19.14 -6.99 -9.45
C THR A 784 -19.56 -7.20 -10.89
N LEU A 785 -20.36 -8.24 -11.11
CA LEU A 785 -20.83 -8.72 -12.39
C LEU A 785 -22.35 -8.67 -12.42
N ASN A 786 -22.91 -8.17 -13.51
CA ASN A 786 -24.35 -8.22 -13.78
C ASN A 786 -24.65 -9.44 -14.65
N ILE A 787 -25.30 -10.43 -14.06
CA ILE A 787 -25.74 -11.65 -14.73
C ILE A 787 -26.97 -11.31 -15.59
N PRO A 788 -26.90 -11.46 -16.91
CA PRO A 788 -28.01 -11.11 -17.79
C PRO A 788 -29.14 -12.15 -17.70
N ASP A 789 -30.39 -11.69 -17.89
CA ASP A 789 -31.58 -12.56 -17.90
C ASP A 789 -31.56 -13.63 -19.00
N THR A 790 -30.68 -13.48 -19.98
CA THR A 790 -30.42 -14.48 -21.03
C THR A 790 -29.71 -15.73 -20.50
N ALA A 791 -29.16 -15.70 -19.29
CA ALA A 791 -28.58 -16.88 -18.65
C ALA A 791 -29.71 -17.79 -18.13
N THR A 792 -29.64 -19.08 -18.50
CA THR A 792 -30.73 -20.03 -18.24
C THR A 792 -30.83 -20.36 -16.74
N ARG A 793 -32.02 -20.23 -16.15
CA ARG A 793 -32.25 -20.61 -14.74
C ARG A 793 -32.07 -22.11 -14.51
N GLY A 794 -31.52 -22.48 -13.36
CA GLY A 794 -31.21 -23.84 -12.94
C GLY A 794 -29.82 -24.32 -13.38
N GLU A 795 -29.21 -23.65 -14.34
CA GLU A 795 -27.97 -24.05 -15.01
C GLU A 795 -26.73 -23.47 -14.34
N THR A 796 -25.60 -24.14 -14.55
CA THR A 796 -24.29 -23.73 -14.03
C THR A 796 -23.39 -23.32 -15.19
N TYR A 797 -22.79 -22.14 -15.07
CA TYR A 797 -21.88 -21.56 -16.05
C TYR A 797 -20.50 -21.32 -15.44
N ASP A 798 -19.46 -21.42 -16.26
CA ASP A 798 -18.10 -20.99 -15.91
C ASP A 798 -17.93 -19.50 -16.23
N LEU A 799 -17.39 -18.72 -15.30
CA LEU A 799 -17.08 -17.31 -15.53
C LEU A 799 -15.71 -17.16 -16.21
N VAL A 800 -15.68 -16.68 -17.45
CA VAL A 800 -14.45 -16.51 -18.23
C VAL A 800 -14.16 -15.02 -18.47
N MET A 801 -12.90 -14.61 -18.37
CA MET A 801 -12.51 -13.22 -18.66
C MET A 801 -11.40 -13.17 -19.72
N THR A 802 -11.64 -12.49 -20.84
CA THR A 802 -10.71 -12.50 -22.00
C THR A 802 -10.28 -11.08 -22.39
N HIS A 803 -9.03 -10.89 -22.84
CA HIS A 803 -8.53 -9.64 -23.44
C HIS A 803 -8.93 -9.53 -24.92
N ASN A 804 -8.96 -8.33 -25.50
CA ASN A 804 -9.41 -8.10 -26.89
C ASN A 804 -8.47 -8.69 -27.98
N ASP A 805 -7.24 -9.07 -27.62
CA ASP A 805 -6.22 -9.43 -28.60
C ASP A 805 -5.93 -10.94 -28.70
N TRP A 806 -6.38 -11.80 -27.77
CA TRP A 806 -5.93 -13.20 -27.68
C TRP A 806 -7.09 -14.20 -27.45
N ASP A 807 -6.92 -15.37 -28.08
CA ASP A 807 -7.76 -16.58 -28.00
C ASP A 807 -7.76 -17.20 -26.59
N SER A 808 -8.77 -18.04 -26.32
CA SER A 808 -9.11 -18.72 -25.06
C SER A 808 -7.95 -19.12 -24.14
N GLU A 809 -8.00 -18.73 -22.84
CA GLU A 809 -7.47 -19.47 -21.65
C GLU A 809 -7.29 -18.59 -20.38
N HIS A 810 -8.29 -17.80 -19.98
CA HIS A 810 -8.28 -17.14 -18.66
C HIS A 810 -9.65 -17.25 -17.97
N THR A 811 -9.98 -18.47 -17.56
CA THR A 811 -11.23 -18.82 -16.85
C THR A 811 -11.11 -18.42 -15.38
N VAL A 812 -11.90 -17.48 -14.89
CA VAL A 812 -11.97 -17.25 -13.44
C VAL A 812 -12.70 -18.44 -12.82
N ASP A 813 -12.15 -19.06 -11.78
CA ASP A 813 -12.74 -20.27 -11.18
C ASP A 813 -13.99 -19.95 -10.34
N VAL A 814 -15.04 -19.47 -11.01
CA VAL A 814 -16.34 -19.16 -10.42
C VAL A 814 -17.40 -19.86 -11.23
N LYS A 815 -17.96 -20.92 -10.64
CA LYS A 815 -19.16 -21.56 -11.18
C LYS A 815 -20.39 -20.82 -10.69
N ILE A 816 -21.10 -20.20 -11.63
CA ILE A 816 -22.30 -19.44 -11.35
C ILE A 816 -23.50 -20.32 -11.66
N ARG A 817 -24.22 -20.73 -10.61
CA ARG A 817 -25.52 -21.37 -10.78
C ARG A 817 -26.62 -20.32 -10.74
N VAL A 818 -27.30 -20.11 -11.86
CA VAL A 818 -28.42 -19.18 -11.96
C VAL A 818 -29.64 -19.84 -11.31
N ARG A 819 -30.26 -19.18 -10.32
CA ARG A 819 -31.45 -19.71 -9.62
C ARG A 819 -32.73 -19.06 -10.12
#